data_AF-A0A3D6DR53-F1
#
_entry.id   AF-A0A3D6DR53-F1
#
_cell.length_a   1.000
_cell.length_b   1.000
_cell.length_c   1.000
_cell.angle_alpha   90.00
_cell.angle_beta   90.00
_cell.angle_gamma   90.00
#
_symmetry.space_group_name_H-M   'P 1'
#
loop_
_entity.id
_entity.type
_entity.pdbx_description
1 polymer ?
#
loop_
_entity_poly.entity_id
_entity_poly.type
_entity_poly.pdbx_seq_one_letter_code
_entity_poly.pdbx_strand_id
1 'polypeptide(L)'
;MDGEEANRPNESDLFYVVTDDDVEVEPPQRAVPREHSLSHALFQARFRAVVQERDPEAITVSACAWVERQARSRTVGSDTLEIRLGKEGKANVLISSLLADIERRFLADPVAVNRLRLEITPARGASLATLSYSWPQTVECGRFVEARQHLFQAILRGDEQLILQGSDLIGLREPAENYASAYVDWLEAAMVRAASADAVTSRDAFEELRGALTVDSVVLVIDDYRGRRREAVLLGPTHPLRITWHTTWAHLAQQWLQQARQADREFVVSTRDAVLKQLAPVGFPPVLLQSDELGRTVLAVDNITPFWTLYASADENDPRGLIGEVCTALSLAEPSVGGSMIDADYLVARVQRYMIQHPYVRTLTINAFNAGRAAVLADVLVGMQRNSQFSDLRYDVRLLVPDPDAPGTGDALNELLAPDSAVTGREVDAFATPTESHLQPKLRLAIRSIEEFRKAPDEHAAHLSFLFDLFPAEEIRAIDAGASEECAFVHGLVQPYAVKYREDEQSITWLRQPLHGGAQALEDAEELTDLVATMSRLLSVALASVSRSQALPNARPVIALSLSAEQRAMLHQVHEVSDWVLTMDRNLGIEFFDHRRHPTRPDYLIDHSPDMANAMGHRLVITSRSVAELEALLVPLLADYGLPSSGKHALVMLDQLRSLSGRLALKLLSSPTQRAEAMGLALSRLFLEHQGVFLNQIVVPLDAHLELYSALRQNAMELGDEVSFRRTDLALFDLDPNGRMITCRLVEVKCYSQLGDVAAYEQLKTSIAEQISQTEQVLSYHFDPHRKAIDRPDRPIKNYDLASLLGFYLERSERYGLVMPDAAEEARYFLRHLDDLPYRLQFTRSAIVFDFRKVGTETPEVDHGIEYYRIGRDLIEQLVDAAVVKTESLVTFAPATGPDVTKEITQELVRRRSLAPGVPTFGKAAFVSLGRDRTVSWDGGDRQFYPKGVDRSLVVDTRSTSVESAKAVHDVPQLPLGKVSRDRAEVQAPVAVASPDSSAEPVISASQSAFDHAVSKSLPPASTAEYDIMLGTTIATPQYGLLGEVSGRKVALDLNQTHTISLFGVQGGGKSYTLGLVAEMA
;
A
#
# COMPACT_ATOMS: atom_id res chain seq x y z
N MET A 1 45.82 46.40 -23.60
CA MET A 1 45.53 47.10 -22.33
C MET A 1 44.13 46.64 -21.96
N ASP A 2 43.92 45.71 -21.04
CA ASP A 2 44.82 45.07 -20.07
C ASP A 2 44.51 43.57 -20.01
N GLY A 3 45.53 42.76 -19.71
CA GLY A 3 45.48 41.31 -19.82
C GLY A 3 44.70 40.66 -18.68
N GLU A 4 43.80 39.75 -19.03
CA GLU A 4 43.24 38.77 -18.09
C GLU A 4 44.32 37.72 -17.80
N GLU A 5 44.97 37.86 -16.64
CA GLU A 5 45.74 36.76 -16.04
C GLU A 5 44.76 35.63 -15.68
N ALA A 6 44.99 34.45 -16.22
CA ALA A 6 44.25 33.25 -15.86
C ALA A 6 44.52 32.89 -14.37
N ASN A 7 43.44 32.64 -13.61
CA ASN A 7 43.50 32.20 -12.21
C ASN A 7 44.46 31.01 -12.05
N ARG A 8 45.32 31.07 -11.03
CA ARG A 8 46.22 29.97 -10.65
C ARG A 8 45.41 28.84 -10.01
N PRO A 9 45.80 27.57 -10.18
CA PRO A 9 44.99 26.39 -9.80
C PRO A 9 44.71 26.22 -8.29
N ASN A 10 45.15 27.13 -7.42
CA ASN A 10 45.02 27.04 -5.96
C ASN A 10 44.30 28.27 -5.34
N GLU A 11 43.63 29.10 -6.15
CA GLU A 11 42.86 30.26 -5.68
C GLU A 11 41.37 30.03 -5.96
N SER A 12 40.53 30.15 -4.93
CA SER A 12 39.07 30.15 -5.08
C SER A 12 38.61 31.48 -5.68
N ASP A 13 37.47 31.48 -6.36
CA ASP A 13 36.83 32.71 -6.83
C ASP A 13 36.64 33.72 -5.69
N LEU A 14 36.73 35.01 -6.03
CA LEU A 14 36.51 36.10 -5.09
C LEU A 14 35.10 36.01 -4.51
N PHE A 15 34.99 35.74 -3.21
CA PHE A 15 33.72 35.76 -2.47
C PHE A 15 33.67 36.99 -1.56
N TYR A 16 32.47 37.53 -1.37
CA TYR A 16 32.25 38.64 -0.47
C TYR A 16 32.07 38.13 0.96
N VAL A 17 32.82 38.70 1.90
CA VAL A 17 32.56 38.57 3.34
C VAL A 17 31.71 39.76 3.73
N VAL A 18 30.47 39.51 4.11
CA VAL A 18 29.54 40.53 4.60
C VAL A 18 29.54 40.49 6.12
N THR A 19 29.92 41.60 6.76
CA THR A 19 29.82 41.78 8.21
C THR A 19 28.39 42.18 8.58
N ASP A 20 27.89 41.68 9.71
CA ASP A 20 26.48 41.71 10.17
C ASP A 20 25.74 43.06 10.13
N ASP A 21 26.43 44.19 9.97
CA ASP A 21 25.87 45.52 10.21
C ASP A 21 25.29 46.26 8.97
N ASP A 22 25.41 45.72 7.74
CA ASP A 22 24.99 46.45 6.51
C ASP A 22 24.19 45.59 5.49
N VAL A 23 23.21 44.81 5.95
CA VAL A 23 22.22 44.20 5.05
C VAL A 23 20.80 44.45 5.55
N GLU A 24 20.08 45.37 4.91
CA GLU A 24 18.63 45.21 4.79
C GLU A 24 18.41 43.95 3.94
N VAL A 25 18.35 42.79 4.61
CA VAL A 25 17.98 41.54 3.97
C VAL A 25 16.53 41.74 3.54
N GLU A 26 16.31 42.00 2.25
CA GLU A 26 14.98 41.84 1.68
C GLU A 26 14.48 40.46 2.12
N PRO A 27 13.35 40.37 2.83
CA PRO A 27 12.86 39.09 3.31
C PRO A 27 12.76 38.17 2.10
N PRO A 28 13.27 36.92 2.16
CA PRO A 28 13.21 36.01 1.03
C PRO A 28 11.77 35.99 0.53
N GLN A 29 11.57 36.32 -0.75
CA GLN A 29 10.25 36.23 -1.38
C GLN A 29 9.65 34.89 -0.98
N ARG A 30 8.55 34.91 -0.22
CA ARG A 30 7.87 33.69 0.21
C ARG A 30 7.61 32.86 -1.04
N ALA A 31 8.24 31.68 -1.11
CA ALA A 31 8.09 30.79 -2.25
C ALA A 31 6.60 30.54 -2.49
N VAL A 32 6.15 30.73 -3.73
CA VAL A 32 4.76 30.48 -4.10
C VAL A 32 4.48 28.99 -3.85
N PRO A 33 3.47 28.64 -3.03
CA PRO A 33 3.18 27.25 -2.71
C PRO A 33 2.82 26.47 -3.97
N ARG A 34 3.25 25.22 -4.02
CA ARG A 34 2.90 24.27 -5.07
C ARG A 34 1.77 23.38 -4.57
N GLU A 35 0.71 23.29 -5.36
CA GLU A 35 -0.52 22.57 -5.02
C GLU A 35 -0.90 21.59 -6.13
N HIS A 36 -1.74 20.61 -5.83
CA HIS A 36 -2.16 19.58 -6.79
C HIS A 36 -3.28 20.02 -7.76
N SER A 37 -4.14 20.95 -7.34
CA SER A 37 -5.21 21.52 -8.16
C SER A 37 -5.73 22.84 -7.57
N LEU A 38 -6.62 23.52 -8.31
CA LEU A 38 -7.39 24.67 -7.82
C LEU A 38 -8.13 24.36 -6.52
N SER A 39 -8.84 23.23 -6.46
CA SER A 39 -9.58 22.82 -5.27
C SER A 39 -8.67 22.56 -4.08
N HIS A 40 -7.51 21.92 -4.26
CA HIS A 40 -6.53 21.71 -3.17
C HIS A 40 -6.04 23.05 -2.62
N ALA A 41 -5.64 23.98 -3.49
CA ALA A 41 -5.20 25.31 -3.08
C ALA A 41 -6.28 26.08 -2.32
N LEU A 42 -7.53 26.02 -2.81
CA LEU A 42 -8.67 26.68 -2.19
C LEU A 42 -8.98 26.11 -0.80
N PHE A 43 -9.11 24.79 -0.67
CA PHE A 43 -9.43 24.16 0.60
C PHE A 43 -8.30 24.31 1.61
N GLN A 44 -7.04 24.21 1.19
CA GLN A 44 -5.90 24.44 2.07
C GLN A 44 -5.90 25.87 2.64
N ALA A 45 -6.20 26.87 1.82
CA ALA A 45 -6.35 28.25 2.28
C ALA A 45 -7.56 28.44 3.22
N ARG A 46 -8.70 27.83 2.89
CA ARG A 46 -9.93 27.92 3.70
C ARG A 46 -9.79 27.24 5.06
N PHE A 47 -9.24 26.02 5.13
CA PHE A 47 -8.96 25.37 6.41
C PHE A 47 -7.96 26.18 7.25
N ARG A 48 -6.94 26.77 6.62
CA ARG A 48 -6.00 27.68 7.31
C ARG A 48 -6.72 28.91 7.87
N ALA A 49 -7.70 29.47 7.16
CA ALA A 49 -8.51 30.57 7.67
C ALA A 49 -9.34 30.17 8.88
N VAL A 50 -9.96 28.98 8.87
CA VAL A 50 -10.70 28.45 10.04
C VAL A 50 -9.78 28.31 11.26
N VAL A 51 -8.56 27.75 11.09
CA VAL A 51 -7.56 27.66 12.17
C VAL A 51 -7.17 29.05 12.69
N GLN A 52 -7.23 30.08 11.86
CA GLN A 52 -6.91 31.48 12.22
C GLN A 52 -8.14 32.29 12.65
N GLU A 53 -9.31 31.65 12.83
CA GLU A 53 -10.57 32.31 13.20
C GLU A 53 -11.00 33.42 12.20
N ARG A 54 -10.59 33.30 10.94
CA ARG A 54 -11.01 34.14 9.83
C ARG A 54 -12.15 33.47 9.08
N ASP A 55 -13.00 34.27 8.43
CA ASP A 55 -14.08 33.75 7.61
C ASP A 55 -13.53 33.05 6.35
N PRO A 56 -13.70 31.72 6.20
CA PRO A 56 -13.19 31.00 5.02
C PRO A 56 -13.95 31.37 3.73
N GLU A 57 -15.20 31.85 3.84
CA GLU A 57 -16.00 32.25 2.66
C GLU A 57 -15.48 33.53 2.00
N ALA A 58 -14.71 34.34 2.72
CA ALA A 58 -14.03 35.50 2.14
C ALA A 58 -12.91 35.10 1.16
N ILE A 59 -12.48 33.83 1.16
CA ILE A 59 -11.46 33.30 0.25
C ILE A 59 -12.16 32.71 -0.97
N THR A 60 -12.01 33.40 -2.10
CA THR A 60 -12.55 33.00 -3.40
C THR A 60 -11.45 32.98 -4.45
N VAL A 61 -11.65 32.18 -5.49
CA VAL A 61 -10.76 32.15 -6.64
C VAL A 61 -11.04 33.38 -7.50
N SER A 62 -10.07 34.30 -7.58
CA SER A 62 -10.20 35.52 -8.38
C SER A 62 -9.72 35.36 -9.81
N ALA A 63 -8.77 34.45 -10.06
CA ALA A 63 -8.32 34.07 -11.39
C ALA A 63 -7.64 32.70 -11.38
N CYS A 64 -7.70 31.99 -12.50
CA CYS A 64 -6.97 30.76 -12.77
C CYS A 64 -6.48 30.83 -14.23
N ALA A 65 -5.18 30.80 -14.48
CA ALA A 65 -4.64 30.95 -15.83
C ALA A 65 -3.29 30.27 -16.02
N TRP A 66 -3.00 29.86 -17.24
CA TRP A 66 -1.69 29.35 -17.64
C TRP A 66 -0.62 30.44 -17.58
N VAL A 67 0.56 30.11 -17.07
CA VAL A 67 1.69 31.05 -16.97
C VAL A 67 2.53 31.02 -18.25
N GLU A 68 2.54 32.12 -19.00
CA GLU A 68 3.50 32.33 -20.09
C GLU A 68 4.88 32.72 -19.53
N ARG A 69 5.80 31.74 -19.39
CA ARG A 69 7.18 32.02 -18.96
C ARG A 69 8.08 32.42 -20.13
N GLN A 70 8.92 33.43 -19.90
CA GLN A 70 10.05 33.76 -20.79
C GLN A 70 11.02 32.57 -20.89
N ALA A 71 11.62 32.38 -22.08
CA ALA A 71 12.34 31.16 -22.50
C ALA A 71 13.46 30.64 -21.56
N ARG A 72 13.97 31.45 -20.62
CA ARG A 72 15.04 31.06 -19.68
C ARG A 72 14.57 30.31 -18.41
N SER A 73 13.28 30.29 -18.10
CA SER A 73 12.73 29.72 -16.84
C SER A 73 11.72 28.57 -17.07
N ARG A 74 11.67 28.01 -18.27
CA ARG A 74 10.76 26.92 -18.61
C ARG A 74 11.38 25.61 -18.10
N THR A 75 10.80 24.99 -17.07
CA THR A 75 11.06 23.58 -16.79
C THR A 75 10.58 22.79 -18.01
N VAL A 76 11.50 22.11 -18.68
CA VAL A 76 11.22 21.36 -19.90
C VAL A 76 10.15 20.31 -19.59
N GLY A 77 9.08 20.26 -20.40
CA GLY A 77 8.01 19.25 -20.28
C GLY A 77 6.93 19.52 -19.23
N SER A 78 6.96 20.66 -18.51
CA SER A 78 5.93 21.03 -17.53
C SER A 78 5.27 22.38 -17.85
N ASP A 79 3.95 22.42 -17.78
CA ASP A 79 3.15 23.65 -17.76
C ASP A 79 2.84 24.07 -16.31
N THR A 80 2.58 25.35 -16.10
CA THR A 80 2.21 25.89 -14.78
C THR A 80 0.89 26.65 -14.86
N LEU A 81 -0.04 26.30 -13.97
CA LEU A 81 -1.28 27.01 -13.75
C LEU A 81 -1.14 27.90 -12.51
N GLU A 82 -1.32 29.20 -12.64
CA GLU A 82 -1.33 30.15 -11.52
C GLU A 82 -2.77 30.36 -11.03
N ILE A 83 -3.00 30.05 -9.75
CA ILE A 83 -4.27 30.28 -9.06
C ILE A 83 -4.13 31.53 -8.19
N ARG A 84 -5.08 32.45 -8.29
CA ARG A 84 -5.15 33.65 -7.46
C ARG A 84 -6.31 33.52 -6.47
N LEU A 85 -6.00 33.60 -5.18
CA LEU A 85 -6.95 33.46 -4.07
C LEU A 85 -7.27 34.82 -3.43
N GLY A 86 -7.40 35.86 -4.25
CA GLY A 86 -7.64 37.23 -3.79
C GLY A 86 -6.53 37.73 -2.85
N LYS A 87 -6.89 38.00 -1.59
CA LYS A 87 -5.97 38.52 -0.56
C LYS A 87 -5.03 37.46 0.03
N GLU A 88 -5.31 36.17 -0.16
CA GLU A 88 -4.46 35.07 0.36
C GLU A 88 -3.20 34.83 -0.50
N GLY A 89 -3.08 35.51 -1.65
CA GLY A 89 -1.94 35.41 -2.54
C GLY A 89 -2.17 34.43 -3.69
N LYS A 90 -1.08 33.77 -4.11
CA LYS A 90 -1.03 32.91 -5.30
C LYS A 90 -0.60 31.49 -4.93
N ALA A 91 -1.04 30.52 -5.71
CA ALA A 91 -0.58 29.14 -5.69
C ALA A 91 -0.28 28.66 -7.11
N ASN A 92 0.68 27.75 -7.26
CA ASN A 92 1.05 27.19 -8.56
C ASN A 92 0.70 25.70 -8.61
N VAL A 93 0.08 25.26 -9.71
CA VAL A 93 -0.09 23.84 -10.03
C VAL A 93 0.86 23.49 -11.16
N LEU A 94 1.73 22.51 -10.92
CA LEU A 94 2.64 21.98 -11.94
C LEU A 94 1.98 20.80 -12.62
N ILE A 95 1.94 20.83 -13.96
CA ILE A 95 1.22 19.85 -14.77
C ILE A 95 2.16 19.39 -15.89
N SER A 96 2.21 18.09 -16.19
CA SER A 96 2.91 17.60 -17.38
C SER A 96 2.25 18.18 -18.62
N SER A 97 3.02 18.82 -19.51
CA SER A 97 2.48 19.40 -20.74
C SER A 97 1.79 18.31 -21.59
N LEU A 98 2.33 17.09 -21.60
CA LEU A 98 1.73 15.98 -22.35
C LEU A 98 0.40 15.52 -21.75
N LEU A 99 0.29 15.42 -20.42
CA LEU A 99 -0.98 15.07 -19.77
C LEU A 99 -2.05 16.15 -19.98
N ALA A 100 -1.66 17.43 -19.90
CA ALA A 100 -2.56 18.54 -20.22
C ALA A 100 -3.06 18.46 -21.67
N ASP A 101 -2.17 18.16 -22.62
CA ASP A 101 -2.54 18.02 -24.03
C ASP A 101 -3.45 16.81 -24.29
N ILE A 102 -3.21 15.68 -23.61
CA ILE A 102 -4.09 14.51 -23.67
C ILE A 102 -5.49 14.88 -23.18
N GLU A 103 -5.60 15.52 -22.02
CA GLU A 103 -6.89 15.92 -21.45
C GLU A 103 -7.62 16.91 -22.36
N ARG A 104 -6.91 17.94 -22.87
CA ARG A 104 -7.48 18.91 -23.82
C ARG A 104 -8.00 18.26 -25.10
N ARG A 105 -7.37 17.18 -25.59
CA ARG A 105 -7.88 16.45 -26.77
C ARG A 105 -9.22 15.78 -26.50
N PHE A 106 -9.42 15.19 -25.32
CA PHE A 106 -10.73 14.66 -24.93
C PHE A 106 -11.76 15.79 -24.81
N LEU A 107 -11.39 16.88 -24.14
CA LEU A 107 -12.28 18.02 -23.86
C LEU A 107 -12.70 18.79 -25.13
N ALA A 108 -11.79 18.95 -26.10
CA ALA A 108 -12.03 19.77 -27.29
C ALA A 108 -12.93 19.08 -28.33
N ASP A 109 -12.89 17.75 -28.44
CA ASP A 109 -13.73 16.99 -29.36
C ASP A 109 -14.44 15.83 -28.65
N PRO A 110 -15.47 16.15 -27.83
CA PRO A 110 -16.24 15.18 -27.06
C PRO A 110 -17.07 14.20 -27.91
N VAL A 111 -17.04 14.29 -29.25
CA VAL A 111 -17.74 13.35 -30.13
C VAL A 111 -16.76 12.46 -30.87
N ALA A 112 -15.70 13.01 -31.45
CA ALA A 112 -14.76 12.21 -32.24
C ALA A 112 -13.70 11.53 -31.38
N VAL A 113 -13.32 12.11 -30.23
CA VAL A 113 -12.22 11.62 -29.39
C VAL A 113 -12.79 10.91 -28.17
N ASN A 114 -12.60 9.60 -28.12
CA ASN A 114 -12.92 8.75 -26.95
C ASN A 114 -11.70 7.97 -26.44
N ARG A 115 -10.76 7.63 -27.32
CA ARG A 115 -9.55 6.89 -26.94
C ARG A 115 -8.33 7.49 -27.60
N LEU A 116 -7.23 7.48 -26.87
CA LEU A 116 -5.92 7.93 -27.36
C LEU A 116 -4.90 6.80 -27.25
N ARG A 117 -3.85 6.89 -28.06
CA ARG A 117 -2.70 6.00 -28.03
C ARG A 117 -1.45 6.84 -27.85
N LEU A 118 -0.70 6.55 -26.79
CA LEU A 118 0.59 7.16 -26.52
C LEU A 118 1.70 6.13 -26.73
N GLU A 119 2.57 6.39 -27.69
CA GLU A 119 3.75 5.56 -27.96
C GLU A 119 4.98 6.22 -27.33
N ILE A 120 5.68 5.50 -26.47
CA ILE A 120 6.92 5.94 -25.82
C ILE A 120 8.05 5.10 -26.41
N THR A 121 8.97 5.77 -27.10
CA THR A 121 10.15 5.12 -27.69
C THR A 121 11.43 5.82 -27.24
N PRO A 122 12.54 5.08 -26.98
CA PRO A 122 13.81 5.69 -26.62
C PRO A 122 14.35 6.68 -27.66
N ALA A 123 14.04 6.45 -28.95
CA ALA A 123 14.57 7.23 -30.05
C ALA A 123 13.75 8.47 -30.42
N ARG A 124 12.41 8.45 -30.27
CA ARG A 124 11.51 9.54 -30.69
C ARG A 124 10.81 10.24 -29.53
N GLY A 125 11.01 9.79 -28.30
CA GLY A 125 10.24 10.25 -27.15
C GLY A 125 8.78 9.80 -27.22
N ALA A 126 7.89 10.61 -26.67
CA ALA A 126 6.46 10.32 -26.61
C ALA A 126 5.70 10.84 -27.85
N SER A 127 4.86 10.00 -28.45
CA SER A 127 4.05 10.30 -29.65
C SER A 127 2.58 9.97 -29.39
N LEU A 128 1.70 10.94 -29.63
CA LEU A 128 0.27 10.85 -29.28
C LEU A 128 -0.63 10.81 -30.52
N ALA A 129 -1.38 9.70 -30.67
CA ALA A 129 -2.33 9.47 -31.75
C ALA A 129 -3.78 9.31 -31.22
N THR A 130 -4.75 9.68 -32.05
CA THR A 130 -6.17 9.43 -31.78
C THR A 130 -6.59 8.11 -32.38
N LEU A 131 -7.30 7.28 -31.62
CA LEU A 131 -7.86 6.03 -32.12
C LEU A 131 -9.27 6.28 -32.66
N SER A 132 -9.57 5.71 -33.83
CA SER A 132 -10.93 5.79 -34.39
C SER A 132 -11.90 5.04 -33.49
N TYR A 133 -12.99 5.69 -33.10
CA TYR A 133 -14.06 5.09 -32.32
C TYR A 133 -15.41 5.46 -32.93
N SER A 134 -16.36 4.54 -32.89
CA SER A 134 -17.73 4.78 -33.34
C SER A 134 -18.68 4.53 -32.18
N TRP A 135 -19.43 5.56 -31.81
CA TRP A 135 -20.42 5.45 -30.73
C TRP A 135 -21.57 4.51 -31.14
N PRO A 136 -21.97 3.59 -30.26
CA PRO A 136 -23.17 2.79 -30.44
C PRO A 136 -24.40 3.67 -30.72
N GLN A 137 -25.25 3.24 -31.65
CA GLN A 137 -26.45 3.98 -32.05
C GLN A 137 -27.64 3.63 -31.15
N THR A 138 -27.43 3.68 -29.83
CA THR A 138 -28.46 3.45 -28.81
C THR A 138 -28.91 4.78 -28.19
N VAL A 139 -30.15 4.82 -27.67
CA VAL A 139 -30.71 6.05 -27.09
C VAL A 139 -29.91 6.47 -25.87
N GLU A 140 -29.50 5.51 -25.04
CA GLU A 140 -28.73 5.73 -23.83
C GLU A 140 -27.32 6.25 -24.15
N CYS A 141 -26.65 5.68 -25.16
CA CYS A 141 -25.35 6.18 -25.61
C CYS A 141 -25.44 7.62 -26.17
N GLY A 142 -26.51 7.94 -26.90
CA GLY A 142 -26.75 9.31 -27.38
C GLY A 142 -26.86 10.33 -26.24
N ARG A 143 -27.62 10.00 -25.17
CA ARG A 143 -27.72 10.85 -23.96
C ARG A 143 -26.39 11.00 -23.25
N PHE A 144 -25.61 9.93 -23.17
CA PHE A 144 -24.27 9.97 -22.59
C PHE A 144 -23.34 10.94 -23.35
N VAL A 145 -23.32 10.88 -24.68
CA VAL A 145 -22.49 11.77 -25.50
C VAL A 145 -22.93 13.24 -25.36
N GLU A 146 -24.24 13.50 -25.28
CA GLU A 146 -24.76 14.86 -25.05
C GLU A 146 -24.35 15.40 -23.67
N ALA A 147 -24.49 14.60 -22.61
CA ALA A 147 -24.04 14.99 -21.27
C ALA A 147 -22.51 15.21 -21.21
N ARG A 148 -21.74 14.37 -21.91
CA ARG A 148 -20.28 14.49 -22.07
C ARG A 148 -19.90 15.84 -22.69
N GLN A 149 -20.57 16.24 -23.77
CA GLN A 149 -20.33 17.52 -24.44
C GLN A 149 -20.53 18.70 -23.49
N HIS A 150 -21.66 18.71 -22.77
CA HIS A 150 -22.01 19.80 -21.87
C HIS A 150 -20.99 19.96 -20.74
N LEU A 151 -20.62 18.85 -20.09
CA LEU A 151 -19.60 18.85 -19.04
C LEU A 151 -18.23 19.28 -19.56
N PHE A 152 -17.79 18.74 -20.70
CA PHE A 152 -16.44 19.01 -21.22
C PHE A 152 -16.30 20.47 -21.66
N GLN A 153 -17.37 21.06 -22.20
CA GLN A 153 -17.41 22.49 -22.50
C GLN A 153 -17.32 23.35 -21.23
N ALA A 154 -17.97 22.94 -20.13
CA ALA A 154 -17.88 23.63 -18.85
C ALA A 154 -16.47 23.61 -18.24
N ILE A 155 -15.71 22.53 -18.48
CA ILE A 155 -14.31 22.39 -18.04
C ILE A 155 -13.38 23.24 -18.92
N LEU A 156 -13.50 23.13 -20.25
CA LEU A 156 -12.56 23.76 -21.19
C LEU A 156 -12.57 25.29 -21.10
N ARG A 157 -13.71 25.89 -20.73
CA ARG A 157 -13.94 27.35 -20.64
C ARG A 157 -13.52 28.13 -21.89
N GLY A 158 -13.74 27.54 -23.07
CA GLY A 158 -13.44 28.17 -24.36
C GLY A 158 -11.94 28.46 -24.54
N ASP A 159 -11.59 29.73 -24.70
CA ASP A 159 -10.22 30.18 -25.02
C ASP A 159 -9.23 29.97 -23.86
N GLU A 160 -9.70 29.78 -22.62
CA GLU A 160 -8.84 29.51 -21.46
C GLU A 160 -8.17 28.13 -21.54
N GLN A 161 -8.77 27.19 -22.30
CA GLN A 161 -8.30 25.80 -22.48
C GLN A 161 -7.87 25.13 -21.17
N LEU A 162 -8.71 25.26 -20.15
CA LEU A 162 -8.48 24.66 -18.84
C LEU A 162 -8.67 23.14 -18.90
N ILE A 163 -8.16 22.50 -17.87
CA ILE A 163 -8.30 21.07 -17.57
C ILE A 163 -8.95 20.92 -16.19
N LEU A 164 -9.37 19.72 -15.79
CA LEU A 164 -10.08 19.48 -14.53
C LEU A 164 -9.31 19.99 -13.31
N GLN A 165 -7.96 19.89 -13.30
CA GLN A 165 -7.12 20.42 -12.22
C GLN A 165 -7.26 21.95 -12.03
N GLY A 166 -7.69 22.67 -13.06
CA GLY A 166 -7.93 24.11 -13.04
C GLY A 166 -9.40 24.51 -12.88
N SER A 167 -10.31 23.55 -12.73
CA SER A 167 -11.76 23.78 -12.67
C SER A 167 -12.27 23.97 -11.24
N ASP A 168 -13.38 24.70 -11.11
CA ASP A 168 -14.16 24.77 -9.88
C ASP A 168 -15.09 23.54 -9.79
N LEU A 169 -14.64 22.53 -9.05
CA LEU A 169 -15.37 21.26 -8.91
C LEU A 169 -16.72 21.41 -8.19
N ILE A 170 -16.87 22.40 -7.30
CA ILE A 170 -18.16 22.66 -6.62
C ILE A 170 -19.19 23.16 -7.64
N GLY A 171 -18.77 24.02 -8.56
CA GLY A 171 -19.61 24.53 -9.64
C GLY A 171 -19.93 23.51 -10.73
N LEU A 172 -19.24 22.35 -10.77
CA LEU A 172 -19.43 21.30 -11.78
C LEU A 172 -20.42 20.21 -11.37
N ARG A 173 -21.06 20.30 -10.20
CA ARG A 173 -21.97 19.29 -9.67
C ARG A 173 -23.03 18.80 -10.66
N GLU A 174 -23.93 19.67 -11.10
CA GLU A 174 -25.05 19.28 -11.97
C GLU A 174 -24.57 18.70 -13.33
N PRO A 175 -23.58 19.31 -14.03
CA PRO A 175 -22.99 18.68 -15.20
C PRO A 175 -22.39 17.29 -14.94
N ALA A 176 -21.72 17.10 -13.80
CA ALA A 176 -21.09 15.83 -13.43
C ALA A 176 -22.13 14.75 -13.07
N GLU A 177 -23.18 15.10 -12.32
CA GLU A 177 -24.32 14.22 -12.01
C GLU A 177 -25.00 13.75 -13.29
N ASN A 178 -25.32 14.67 -14.22
CA ASN A 178 -25.94 14.32 -15.49
C ASN A 178 -25.06 13.39 -16.35
N TYR A 179 -23.76 13.66 -16.40
CA TYR A 179 -22.79 12.82 -17.13
C TYR A 179 -22.68 11.42 -16.53
N ALA A 180 -22.58 11.31 -15.22
CA ALA A 180 -22.49 10.06 -14.50
C ALA A 180 -23.79 9.25 -14.56
N SER A 181 -24.95 9.89 -14.38
CA SER A 181 -26.27 9.27 -14.51
C SER A 181 -26.48 8.71 -15.92
N ALA A 182 -26.15 9.46 -16.97
CA ALA A 182 -26.25 8.97 -18.34
C ALA A 182 -25.31 7.78 -18.62
N TYR A 183 -24.14 7.74 -17.98
CA TYR A 183 -23.22 6.60 -18.08
C TYR A 183 -23.75 5.35 -17.37
N VAL A 184 -24.32 5.52 -16.18
CA VAL A 184 -24.99 4.43 -15.44
C VAL A 184 -26.15 3.86 -16.25
N ASP A 185 -27.04 4.72 -16.78
CA ASP A 185 -28.17 4.32 -17.63
C ASP A 185 -27.68 3.49 -18.84
N TRP A 186 -26.59 3.92 -19.48
CA TRP A 186 -26.01 3.21 -20.61
C TRP A 186 -25.47 1.82 -20.24
N LEU A 187 -24.71 1.72 -19.14
CA LEU A 187 -24.19 0.45 -18.64
C LEU A 187 -25.31 -0.52 -18.27
N GLU A 188 -26.33 -0.05 -17.53
CA GLU A 188 -27.45 -0.90 -17.11
C GLU A 188 -28.25 -1.40 -18.31
N ALA A 189 -28.57 -0.52 -19.27
CA ALA A 189 -29.30 -0.91 -20.47
C ALA A 189 -28.52 -1.95 -21.29
N ALA A 190 -27.21 -1.77 -21.44
CA ALA A 190 -26.36 -2.73 -22.15
C ALA A 190 -26.24 -4.05 -21.38
N MET A 191 -26.14 -4.05 -20.05
CA MET A 191 -26.12 -5.26 -19.22
C MET A 191 -27.43 -6.06 -19.29
N VAL A 192 -28.58 -5.39 -19.30
CA VAL A 192 -29.89 -6.03 -19.49
C VAL A 192 -29.96 -6.71 -20.86
N ARG A 193 -29.49 -6.06 -21.93
CA ARG A 193 -29.42 -6.66 -23.28
C ARG A 193 -28.40 -7.82 -23.34
N ALA A 194 -27.28 -7.72 -22.63
CA ALA A 194 -26.28 -8.78 -22.56
C ALA A 194 -26.83 -10.07 -21.93
N ALA A 195 -27.79 -9.94 -21.01
CA ALA A 195 -28.50 -11.07 -20.41
C ALA A 195 -29.65 -11.64 -21.28
N SER A 196 -29.88 -11.11 -22.48
CA SER A 196 -30.91 -11.60 -23.41
C SER A 196 -30.67 -13.07 -23.81
N ALA A 197 -31.75 -13.82 -23.97
CA ALA A 197 -31.70 -15.17 -24.54
C ALA A 197 -31.39 -15.17 -26.05
N ASP A 198 -31.58 -14.04 -26.73
CA ASP A 198 -31.19 -13.87 -28.12
C ASP A 198 -29.69 -13.65 -28.25
N ALA A 199 -29.00 -14.57 -28.92
CA ALA A 199 -27.55 -14.58 -29.05
C ALA A 199 -27.00 -13.37 -29.81
N VAL A 200 -27.75 -12.82 -30.78
CA VAL A 200 -27.33 -11.63 -31.54
C VAL A 200 -27.40 -10.41 -30.63
N THR A 201 -28.54 -10.17 -29.99
CA THR A 201 -28.71 -9.08 -29.01
C THR A 201 -27.67 -9.15 -27.90
N SER A 202 -27.41 -10.34 -27.36
CA SER A 202 -26.40 -10.53 -26.29
C SER A 202 -24.99 -10.19 -26.78
N ARG A 203 -24.62 -10.65 -27.99
CA ARG A 203 -23.31 -10.36 -28.59
C ARG A 203 -23.10 -8.87 -28.85
N ASP A 204 -24.08 -8.22 -29.47
CA ASP A 204 -24.02 -6.78 -29.78
C ASP A 204 -23.92 -5.96 -28.48
N ALA A 205 -24.65 -6.36 -27.44
CA ALA A 205 -24.57 -5.74 -26.12
C ALA A 205 -23.18 -5.91 -25.46
N PHE A 206 -22.53 -7.07 -25.61
CA PHE A 206 -21.16 -7.24 -25.11
C PHE A 206 -20.14 -6.39 -25.87
N GLU A 207 -20.33 -6.17 -27.18
CA GLU A 207 -19.50 -5.24 -27.96
C GLU A 207 -19.71 -3.79 -27.50
N GLU A 208 -20.96 -3.39 -27.26
CA GLU A 208 -21.30 -2.10 -26.68
C GLU A 208 -20.69 -1.90 -25.28
N LEU A 209 -20.76 -2.91 -24.40
CA LEU A 209 -20.14 -2.87 -23.07
C LEU A 209 -18.61 -2.72 -23.14
N ARG A 210 -17.93 -3.40 -24.09
CA ARG A 210 -16.49 -3.17 -24.31
C ARG A 210 -16.19 -1.72 -24.69
N GLY A 211 -17.06 -1.13 -25.50
CA GLY A 211 -17.04 0.29 -25.84
C GLY A 211 -17.14 1.18 -24.60
N ALA A 212 -18.14 0.94 -23.75
CA ALA A 212 -18.38 1.70 -22.53
C ALA A 212 -17.25 1.59 -21.49
N LEU A 213 -16.67 0.40 -21.34
CA LEU A 213 -15.61 0.10 -20.36
C LEU A 213 -14.22 0.66 -20.71
N THR A 214 -14.07 1.22 -21.91
CA THR A 214 -12.80 1.77 -22.43
C THR A 214 -12.91 3.25 -22.76
N VAL A 215 -13.97 3.91 -22.28
CA VAL A 215 -14.19 5.35 -22.45
C VAL A 215 -13.07 6.16 -21.80
N ASP A 216 -12.63 7.22 -22.47
CA ASP A 216 -11.65 8.19 -21.94
C ASP A 216 -10.34 7.56 -21.44
N SER A 217 -9.93 6.47 -22.09
CA SER A 217 -8.71 5.72 -21.80
C SER A 217 -7.59 6.08 -22.77
N VAL A 218 -6.35 6.02 -22.28
CA VAL A 218 -5.14 6.21 -23.09
C VAL A 218 -4.35 4.91 -23.08
N VAL A 219 -4.28 4.25 -24.23
CA VAL A 219 -3.44 3.05 -24.40
C VAL A 219 -1.99 3.49 -24.50
N LEU A 220 -1.16 2.99 -23.60
CA LEU A 220 0.28 3.16 -23.61
C LEU A 220 0.94 2.01 -24.36
N VAL A 221 1.84 2.35 -25.27
CA VAL A 221 2.73 1.40 -25.94
C VAL A 221 4.16 1.84 -25.69
N ILE A 222 4.91 1.04 -24.96
CA ILE A 222 6.27 1.36 -24.54
C ILE A 222 7.19 0.36 -25.23
N ASP A 223 8.04 0.86 -26.12
CA ASP A 223 9.11 0.06 -26.70
C ASP A 223 10.32 0.11 -25.76
N ASP A 224 10.67 -1.03 -25.18
CA ASP A 224 11.88 -1.13 -24.36
C ASP A 224 13.14 -0.97 -25.22
N TYR A 225 14.28 -0.80 -24.56
CA TYR A 225 15.58 -0.62 -25.21
C TYR A 225 16.04 -1.84 -26.03
N ARG A 226 15.45 -3.03 -25.81
CA ARG A 226 15.68 -4.26 -26.58
C ARG A 226 14.65 -4.43 -27.71
N GLY A 227 13.74 -3.47 -27.90
CA GLY A 227 12.67 -3.50 -28.90
C GLY A 227 11.49 -4.42 -28.53
N ARG A 228 11.39 -4.87 -27.28
CA ARG A 228 10.18 -5.54 -26.78
C ARG A 228 9.13 -4.50 -26.47
N ARG A 229 7.90 -4.80 -26.84
CA ARG A 229 6.75 -3.92 -26.64
C ARG A 229 6.02 -4.29 -25.35
N ARG A 230 5.90 -3.32 -24.45
CA ARG A 230 5.04 -3.36 -23.26
C ARG A 230 3.80 -2.52 -23.49
N GLU A 231 2.68 -2.94 -22.93
CA GLU A 231 1.41 -2.24 -23.04
C GLU A 231 0.83 -1.96 -21.65
N ALA A 232 0.30 -0.75 -21.48
CA ALA A 232 -0.29 -0.26 -20.24
C ALA A 232 -1.46 0.68 -20.59
N VAL A 233 -2.21 1.14 -19.59
CA VAL A 233 -3.29 2.11 -19.78
C VAL A 233 -3.14 3.25 -18.78
N LEU A 234 -3.30 4.50 -19.23
CA LEU A 234 -3.53 5.63 -18.35
C LEU A 234 -5.02 5.95 -18.33
N LEU A 235 -5.56 6.10 -17.12
CA LEU A 235 -6.92 6.60 -16.91
C LEU A 235 -6.86 8.02 -16.34
N GLY A 236 -7.37 8.96 -17.13
CA GLY A 236 -7.40 10.38 -16.80
C GLY A 236 -8.66 10.81 -16.07
N PRO A 237 -8.70 12.07 -15.65
CA PRO A 237 -9.78 12.60 -14.80
C PRO A 237 -11.12 12.80 -15.52
N THR A 238 -11.14 12.71 -16.85
CA THR A 238 -12.35 12.83 -17.68
C THR A 238 -13.26 11.62 -17.62
N HIS A 239 -12.74 10.45 -17.21
CA HIS A 239 -13.53 9.23 -17.09
C HIS A 239 -14.73 9.41 -16.13
N PRO A 240 -15.94 8.89 -16.44
CA PRO A 240 -17.15 9.09 -15.65
C PRO A 240 -16.96 8.83 -14.15
N LEU A 241 -16.39 7.69 -13.78
CA LEU A 241 -16.17 7.37 -12.36
C LEU A 241 -15.21 8.35 -11.67
N ARG A 242 -14.20 8.82 -12.41
CA ARG A 242 -13.14 9.67 -11.85
C ARG A 242 -13.62 11.09 -11.62
N ILE A 243 -14.38 11.65 -12.56
CA ILE A 243 -14.93 12.99 -12.37
C ILE A 243 -15.98 13.01 -11.27
N THR A 244 -16.83 11.97 -11.16
CA THR A 244 -17.77 11.85 -10.05
C THR A 244 -17.04 11.75 -8.72
N TRP A 245 -15.99 10.92 -8.62
CA TRP A 245 -15.16 10.84 -7.41
C TRP A 245 -14.58 12.20 -7.00
N HIS A 246 -13.97 12.93 -7.94
CA HIS A 246 -13.37 14.25 -7.65
C HIS A 246 -14.42 15.31 -7.27
N THR A 247 -15.60 15.25 -7.88
CA THR A 247 -16.72 16.17 -7.56
C THR A 247 -17.28 15.84 -6.17
N THR A 248 -17.54 14.57 -5.87
CA THR A 248 -17.96 14.11 -4.54
C THR A 248 -16.93 14.49 -3.47
N TRP A 249 -15.64 14.31 -3.73
CA TRP A 249 -14.56 14.74 -2.84
C TRP A 249 -14.57 16.25 -2.56
N ALA A 250 -14.80 17.08 -3.58
CA ALA A 250 -14.87 18.52 -3.39
C ALA A 250 -16.07 18.93 -2.51
N HIS A 251 -17.24 18.33 -2.75
CA HIS A 251 -18.43 18.56 -1.92
C HIS A 251 -18.23 18.09 -0.48
N LEU A 252 -17.59 16.93 -0.28
CA LEU A 252 -17.21 16.44 1.05
C LEU A 252 -16.30 17.43 1.76
N ALA A 253 -15.25 17.92 1.07
CA ALA A 253 -14.32 18.91 1.63
C ALA A 253 -15.02 20.20 2.04
N GLN A 254 -15.99 20.68 1.24
CA GLN A 254 -16.78 21.87 1.57
C GLN A 254 -17.68 21.63 2.79
N GLN A 255 -18.36 20.49 2.88
CA GLN A 255 -19.22 20.17 4.03
C GLN A 255 -18.40 20.02 5.30
N TRP A 256 -17.29 19.27 5.26
CA TRP A 256 -16.40 19.10 6.39
C TRP A 256 -15.76 20.42 6.84
N LEU A 257 -15.46 21.33 5.90
CA LEU A 257 -15.03 22.68 6.23
C LEU A 257 -16.10 23.44 7.03
N GLN A 258 -17.38 23.37 6.63
CA GLN A 258 -18.47 24.03 7.37
C GLN A 258 -18.67 23.42 8.76
N GLN A 259 -18.64 22.10 8.86
CA GLN A 259 -18.73 21.41 10.15
C GLN A 259 -17.53 21.74 11.05
N ALA A 260 -16.32 21.84 10.49
CA ALA A 260 -15.11 22.22 11.22
C ALA A 260 -15.17 23.64 11.81
N ARG A 261 -16.01 24.54 11.27
CA ARG A 261 -16.26 25.86 11.88
C ARG A 261 -17.08 25.78 13.16
N GLN A 262 -17.91 24.75 13.29
CA GLN A 262 -18.81 24.54 14.42
C GLN A 262 -18.22 23.59 15.46
N ALA A 263 -17.35 22.67 15.02
CA ALA A 263 -16.64 21.73 15.87
C ALA A 263 -15.49 22.39 16.65
N ASP A 264 -14.97 21.67 17.64
CA ASP A 264 -13.81 22.12 18.41
C ASP A 264 -12.55 22.24 17.53
N ARG A 265 -11.73 23.28 17.81
CA ARG A 265 -10.52 23.61 17.03
C ARG A 265 -9.51 22.47 16.94
N GLU A 266 -9.52 21.54 17.92
CA GLU A 266 -8.66 20.35 17.97
C GLU A 266 -8.88 19.38 16.79
N PHE A 267 -10.00 19.47 16.07
CA PHE A 267 -10.30 18.60 14.93
C PHE A 267 -9.96 19.20 13.57
N VAL A 268 -9.84 20.53 13.45
CA VAL A 268 -9.73 21.23 12.15
C VAL A 268 -8.52 20.78 11.34
N VAL A 269 -7.35 20.63 11.99
CA VAL A 269 -6.11 20.18 11.34
C VAL A 269 -6.22 18.72 10.89
N SER A 270 -6.77 17.85 11.75
CA SER A 270 -7.02 16.45 11.41
C SER A 270 -7.97 16.33 10.22
N THR A 271 -9.07 17.09 10.21
CA THR A 271 -10.05 17.09 9.12
C THR A 271 -9.45 17.56 7.80
N ARG A 272 -8.63 18.64 7.83
CA ARG A 272 -7.87 19.13 6.67
C ARG A 272 -6.98 18.03 6.09
N ASP A 273 -6.20 17.37 6.94
CA ASP A 273 -5.24 16.36 6.49
C ASP A 273 -5.96 15.08 6.01
N ALA A 274 -7.08 14.73 6.65
CA ALA A 274 -7.90 13.59 6.25
C ALA A 274 -8.44 13.77 4.82
N VAL A 275 -8.99 14.95 4.48
CA VAL A 275 -9.54 15.21 3.15
C VAL A 275 -8.48 15.47 2.07
N LEU A 276 -7.37 16.14 2.41
CA LEU A 276 -6.35 16.53 1.43
C LEU A 276 -5.23 15.50 1.22
N LYS A 277 -4.97 14.63 2.21
CA LYS A 277 -3.82 13.70 2.16
C LYS A 277 -4.20 12.21 2.17
N GLN A 278 -5.33 11.83 2.77
CA GLN A 278 -5.71 10.42 2.93
C GLN A 278 -6.64 9.89 1.83
N LEU A 279 -7.45 10.75 1.21
CA LEU A 279 -8.35 10.35 0.13
C LEU A 279 -7.65 10.43 -1.23
N ALA A 280 -7.64 9.31 -1.96
CA ALA A 280 -7.12 9.25 -3.32
C ALA A 280 -7.98 8.30 -4.18
N PRO A 281 -8.16 8.60 -5.48
CA PRO A 281 -8.95 7.75 -6.40
C PRO A 281 -8.16 6.53 -6.92
N VAL A 282 -7.26 5.96 -6.10
CA VAL A 282 -6.56 4.73 -6.46
C VAL A 282 -7.58 3.60 -6.46
N GLY A 283 -7.73 2.89 -7.58
CA GLY A 283 -8.71 1.81 -7.68
C GLY A 283 -10.12 2.21 -8.08
N PHE A 284 -10.27 3.39 -8.67
CA PHE A 284 -11.54 3.85 -9.23
C PHE A 284 -11.43 3.95 -10.76
N PRO A 285 -11.60 2.83 -11.51
CA PRO A 285 -11.96 1.48 -11.05
C PRO A 285 -10.73 0.58 -10.74
N PRO A 286 -10.93 -0.58 -10.08
CA PRO A 286 -9.82 -1.44 -9.65
C PRO A 286 -9.13 -2.16 -10.81
N VAL A 287 -9.90 -2.53 -11.82
CA VAL A 287 -9.46 -3.23 -13.03
C VAL A 287 -10.13 -2.57 -14.23
N LEU A 288 -9.41 -2.50 -15.35
CA LEU A 288 -9.90 -1.98 -16.64
C LEU A 288 -9.77 -3.03 -17.74
N LEU A 289 -10.42 -2.79 -18.88
CA LEU A 289 -10.09 -3.44 -20.14
C LEU A 289 -8.91 -2.70 -20.80
N GLN A 290 -7.93 -3.46 -21.28
CA GLN A 290 -6.76 -2.91 -21.96
C GLN A 290 -7.11 -2.25 -23.30
N SER A 291 -8.01 -2.89 -24.05
CA SER A 291 -8.49 -2.44 -25.35
C SER A 291 -9.90 -3.00 -25.61
N ASP A 292 -10.44 -2.73 -26.80
CA ASP A 292 -11.65 -3.38 -27.28
C ASP A 292 -11.44 -4.84 -27.75
N GLU A 293 -10.18 -5.29 -27.83
CA GLU A 293 -9.86 -6.68 -28.13
C GLU A 293 -10.25 -7.61 -26.96
N LEU A 294 -10.61 -8.85 -27.29
CA LEU A 294 -11.20 -9.79 -26.34
C LEU A 294 -10.28 -10.10 -25.14
N GLY A 295 -10.77 -9.76 -23.95
CA GLY A 295 -10.45 -10.46 -22.70
C GLY A 295 -9.16 -10.07 -21.99
N ARG A 296 -8.46 -9.01 -22.42
CA ARG A 296 -7.28 -8.49 -21.70
C ARG A 296 -7.68 -7.45 -20.68
N THR A 297 -7.47 -7.78 -19.41
CA THR A 297 -7.71 -6.89 -18.28
C THR A 297 -6.39 -6.35 -17.73
N VAL A 298 -6.40 -5.12 -17.27
CA VAL A 298 -5.26 -4.47 -16.62
C VAL A 298 -5.64 -4.03 -15.21
N LEU A 299 -4.72 -4.23 -14.28
CA LEU A 299 -4.86 -3.88 -12.88
C LEU A 299 -4.31 -2.46 -12.68
N ALA A 300 -4.95 -1.65 -11.83
CA ALA A 300 -4.35 -0.37 -11.44
C ALA A 300 -2.96 -0.64 -10.88
N VAL A 301 -1.96 0.19 -11.12
CA VAL A 301 -0.62 0.06 -10.53
C VAL A 301 -0.53 1.06 -9.39
N ASP A 302 -0.51 2.35 -9.71
CA ASP A 302 -0.57 3.45 -8.76
C ASP A 302 -1.01 4.74 -9.46
N ASN A 303 -1.29 5.79 -8.68
CA ASN A 303 -1.47 7.14 -9.17
C ASN A 303 -0.11 7.78 -9.51
N ILE A 304 0.10 8.12 -10.78
CA ILE A 304 1.27 8.91 -11.20
C ILE A 304 1.08 10.40 -10.88
N THR A 305 -0.17 10.84 -10.76
CA THR A 305 -0.58 12.11 -10.15
C THR A 305 -1.93 11.89 -9.45
N PRO A 306 -2.42 12.79 -8.58
CA PRO A 306 -3.75 12.66 -7.98
C PRO A 306 -4.91 12.52 -9.00
N PHE A 307 -4.69 12.91 -10.27
CA PHE A 307 -5.68 12.90 -11.35
C PHE A 307 -5.44 11.83 -12.41
N TRP A 308 -4.30 11.15 -12.42
CA TRP A 308 -3.92 10.17 -13.43
C TRP A 308 -3.42 8.88 -12.80
N THR A 309 -4.00 7.75 -13.21
CA THR A 309 -3.68 6.42 -12.68
C THR A 309 -3.13 5.55 -13.80
N LEU A 310 -2.02 4.87 -13.52
CA LEU A 310 -1.40 3.90 -14.42
C LEU A 310 -1.98 2.51 -14.15
N TYR A 311 -2.27 1.77 -15.21
CA TYR A 311 -2.73 0.38 -15.18
C TYR A 311 -1.80 -0.48 -16.03
N ALA A 312 -1.53 -1.70 -15.58
CA ALA A 312 -0.64 -2.65 -16.26
C ALA A 312 -1.22 -4.06 -16.25
N SER A 313 -0.64 -4.95 -17.04
CA SER A 313 -0.99 -6.38 -17.00
C SER A 313 -0.77 -6.95 -15.59
N ALA A 314 -1.56 -7.95 -15.21
CA ALA A 314 -1.44 -8.59 -13.91
C ALA A 314 -0.06 -9.26 -13.70
N ASP A 315 0.53 -9.76 -14.79
CA ASP A 315 1.83 -10.42 -14.85
C ASP A 315 3.03 -9.47 -15.08
N GLU A 316 2.83 -8.15 -14.93
CA GLU A 316 3.93 -7.18 -14.98
C GLU A 316 4.96 -7.48 -13.87
N ASN A 317 6.18 -7.81 -14.29
CA ASN A 317 7.25 -8.28 -13.40
C ASN A 317 8.06 -7.14 -12.77
N ASP A 318 8.01 -5.92 -13.34
CA ASP A 318 8.64 -4.74 -12.76
C ASP A 318 7.69 -3.51 -12.79
N PRO A 319 6.64 -3.49 -11.94
CA PRO A 319 5.68 -2.38 -11.90
C PRO A 319 6.32 -1.04 -11.54
N ARG A 320 7.37 -1.03 -10.70
CA ARG A 320 8.09 0.19 -10.32
C ARG A 320 8.97 0.71 -11.45
N GLY A 321 9.66 -0.16 -12.18
CA GLY A 321 10.36 0.21 -13.41
C GLY A 321 9.41 0.82 -14.44
N LEU A 322 8.23 0.22 -14.63
CA LEU A 322 7.18 0.77 -15.50
C LEU A 322 6.73 2.17 -15.08
N ILE A 323 6.47 2.40 -13.78
CA ILE A 323 6.16 3.75 -13.25
C ILE A 323 7.30 4.73 -13.56
N GLY A 324 8.55 4.34 -13.29
CA GLY A 324 9.71 5.19 -13.52
C GLY A 324 9.87 5.60 -15.00
N GLU A 325 9.69 4.66 -15.93
CA GLU A 325 9.73 4.93 -17.36
C GLU A 325 8.60 5.88 -17.80
N VAL A 326 7.37 5.64 -17.35
CA VAL A 326 6.22 6.48 -17.68
C VAL A 326 6.37 7.88 -17.07
N CYS A 327 6.76 8.01 -15.81
CA CYS A 327 7.01 9.31 -15.17
C CYS A 327 8.13 10.08 -15.88
N THR A 328 9.22 9.41 -16.26
CA THR A 328 10.32 10.04 -17.01
C THR A 328 9.83 10.56 -18.37
N ALA A 329 9.09 9.74 -19.13
CA ALA A 329 8.52 10.16 -20.41
C ALA A 329 7.52 11.32 -20.28
N LEU A 330 6.81 11.42 -19.15
CA LEU A 330 5.85 12.48 -18.85
C LEU A 330 6.47 13.69 -18.15
N SER A 331 7.78 13.69 -17.86
CA SER A 331 8.46 14.73 -17.08
C SER A 331 7.83 14.95 -15.69
N LEU A 332 7.46 13.85 -15.03
CA LEU A 332 6.89 13.82 -13.69
C LEU A 332 7.91 13.28 -12.69
N ALA A 333 7.79 13.72 -11.43
CA ALA A 333 8.45 13.04 -10.32
C ALA A 333 7.81 11.66 -10.10
N GLU A 334 8.61 10.67 -9.72
CA GLU A 334 8.08 9.37 -9.34
C GLU A 334 7.30 9.47 -8.02
N PRO A 335 6.10 8.87 -7.94
CA PRO A 335 5.40 8.78 -6.67
C PRO A 335 6.14 7.84 -5.70
N SER A 336 5.98 8.12 -4.41
CA SER A 336 6.32 7.18 -3.34
C SER A 336 5.53 5.88 -3.47
N VAL A 337 5.92 4.84 -2.72
CA VAL A 337 5.28 3.53 -2.86
C VAL A 337 3.94 3.54 -2.10
N GLY A 338 2.85 3.13 -2.77
CA GLY A 338 1.53 3.12 -2.16
C GLY A 338 0.96 4.52 -1.92
N GLY A 339 1.33 5.50 -2.75
CA GLY A 339 0.99 6.91 -2.53
C GLY A 339 1.79 7.53 -1.38
N SER A 340 1.20 8.50 -0.67
CA SER A 340 1.87 9.33 0.36
C SER A 340 2.22 8.60 1.67
N MET A 341 1.92 7.30 1.80
CA MET A 341 1.97 6.58 3.08
C MET A 341 3.29 5.85 3.34
N ILE A 342 3.86 5.17 2.34
CA ILE A 342 5.20 4.58 2.43
C ILE A 342 6.17 5.51 1.72
N ASP A 343 6.37 6.67 2.33
CA ASP A 343 7.35 7.65 1.90
C ASP A 343 8.76 7.33 2.43
N ALA A 344 9.73 8.11 1.97
CA ALA A 344 11.11 7.94 2.39
C ALA A 344 11.29 8.18 3.89
N ASP A 345 10.60 9.16 4.48
CA ASP A 345 10.72 9.49 5.92
C ASP A 345 10.26 8.32 6.80
N TYR A 346 9.16 7.67 6.41
CA TYR A 346 8.66 6.47 7.08
C TYR A 346 9.68 5.32 7.01
N LEU A 347 10.29 5.08 5.84
CA LEU A 347 11.32 4.04 5.69
C LEU A 347 12.61 4.38 6.44
N VAL A 348 13.02 5.66 6.46
CA VAL A 348 14.17 6.14 7.26
C VAL A 348 13.97 5.79 8.72
N ALA A 349 12.79 6.04 9.30
CA ALA A 349 12.51 5.69 10.69
C ALA A 349 12.68 4.18 10.97
N ARG A 350 12.35 3.30 10.01
CA ARG A 350 12.53 1.85 10.13
C ARG A 350 14.00 1.44 10.03
N VAL A 351 14.76 2.03 9.10
CA VAL A 351 16.20 1.79 8.96
C VAL A 351 16.96 2.28 10.18
N GLN A 352 16.61 3.46 10.72
CA GLN A 352 17.18 3.98 11.96
C GLN A 352 16.93 3.02 13.14
N ARG A 353 15.74 2.44 13.23
CA ARG A 353 15.42 1.44 14.26
C ARG A 353 16.33 0.21 14.18
N TYR A 354 16.57 -0.30 12.98
CA TYR A 354 17.53 -1.40 12.78
C TYR A 354 18.93 -0.97 13.24
N MET A 355 19.40 0.21 12.84
CA MET A 355 20.73 0.71 13.20
C MET A 355 20.94 0.90 14.70
N ILE A 356 19.90 1.33 15.43
CA ILE A 356 19.95 1.45 16.90
C ILE A 356 20.13 0.09 17.57
N GLN A 357 19.52 -0.96 17.00
CA GLN A 357 19.67 -2.34 17.49
C GLN A 357 21.02 -2.95 17.11
N HIS A 358 21.65 -2.46 16.02
CA HIS A 358 22.90 -2.99 15.47
C HIS A 358 23.99 -1.90 15.41
N PRO A 359 24.41 -1.32 16.56
CA PRO A 359 25.33 -0.17 16.60
C PRO A 359 26.75 -0.47 16.10
N TYR A 360 27.09 -1.75 15.92
CA TYR A 360 28.35 -2.21 15.38
C TYR A 360 28.43 -2.12 13.84
N VAL A 361 27.30 -1.96 13.15
CA VAL A 361 27.24 -1.86 11.69
C VAL A 361 27.78 -0.50 11.25
N ARG A 362 28.89 -0.52 10.49
CA ARG A 362 29.53 0.67 9.90
C ARG A 362 29.29 0.81 8.40
N THR A 363 28.96 -0.30 7.76
CA THR A 363 28.60 -0.36 6.34
C THR A 363 27.28 -1.12 6.24
N LEU A 364 26.22 -0.42 5.87
CA LEU A 364 24.90 -0.98 5.72
C LEU A 364 24.76 -1.60 4.32
N THR A 365 24.89 -2.92 4.26
CA THR A 365 24.58 -3.72 3.06
C THR A 365 23.08 -3.88 2.85
N ILE A 366 22.59 -3.50 1.66
CA ILE A 366 21.18 -3.51 1.27
C ILE A 366 21.03 -4.27 -0.05
N ASN A 367 20.13 -5.26 -0.07
CA ASN A 367 19.60 -5.80 -1.33
C ASN A 367 18.25 -5.12 -1.63
N ALA A 368 17.99 -4.77 -2.87
CA ALA A 368 16.72 -4.20 -3.28
C ALA A 368 16.22 -4.84 -4.58
N PHE A 369 15.09 -5.52 -4.49
CA PHE A 369 14.47 -6.25 -5.58
C PHE A 369 13.40 -5.39 -6.25
N ASN A 370 13.45 -5.25 -7.58
CA ASN A 370 12.47 -4.46 -8.36
C ASN A 370 12.34 -2.99 -7.90
N ALA A 371 13.45 -2.36 -7.54
CA ALA A 371 13.45 -0.97 -7.05
C ALA A 371 13.18 0.09 -8.14
N GLY A 372 13.01 -0.31 -9.41
CA GLY A 372 12.89 0.61 -10.56
C GLY A 372 14.09 1.56 -10.65
N ARG A 373 13.83 2.87 -10.72
CA ARG A 373 14.87 3.93 -10.70
C ARG A 373 15.52 4.12 -9.32
N ALA A 374 15.05 3.43 -8.30
CA ALA A 374 15.50 3.49 -6.91
C ALA A 374 15.36 4.87 -6.23
N ALA A 375 14.42 5.71 -6.69
CA ALA A 375 14.19 7.05 -6.15
C ALA A 375 13.91 7.05 -4.63
N VAL A 376 13.00 6.19 -4.18
CA VAL A 376 12.67 6.06 -2.74
C VAL A 376 13.89 5.62 -1.93
N LEU A 377 14.72 4.71 -2.45
CA LEU A 377 15.94 4.30 -1.76
C LEU A 377 16.96 5.45 -1.69
N ALA A 378 17.13 6.21 -2.78
CA ALA A 378 17.99 7.39 -2.78
C ALA A 378 17.56 8.40 -1.71
N ASP A 379 16.26 8.69 -1.62
CA ASP A 379 15.70 9.57 -0.59
C ASP A 379 15.90 9.02 0.82
N VAL A 380 15.79 7.70 1.02
CA VAL A 380 16.09 7.05 2.31
C VAL A 380 17.56 7.24 2.69
N LEU A 381 18.49 7.05 1.74
CA LEU A 381 19.92 7.26 2.00
C LEU A 381 20.21 8.73 2.37
N VAL A 382 19.63 9.68 1.63
CA VAL A 382 19.75 11.12 1.94
C VAL A 382 19.14 11.45 3.30
N GLY A 383 17.96 10.91 3.62
CA GLY A 383 17.30 11.07 4.91
C GLY A 383 18.12 10.52 6.08
N MET A 384 18.80 9.40 5.89
CA MET A 384 19.76 8.88 6.88
C MET A 384 20.94 9.83 7.09
N GLN A 385 21.43 10.48 6.02
CA GLN A 385 22.55 11.44 6.11
C GLN A 385 22.21 12.77 6.78
N ARG A 386 20.94 13.18 6.77
CA ARG A 386 20.46 14.35 7.52
C ARG A 386 20.62 14.17 9.04
N ASN A 387 20.66 12.94 9.53
CA ASN A 387 20.85 12.65 10.95
C ASN A 387 22.35 12.55 11.27
N SER A 388 22.85 13.44 12.14
CA SER A 388 24.25 13.52 12.51
C SER A 388 24.81 12.21 13.08
N GLN A 389 23.99 11.38 13.75
CA GLN A 389 24.39 10.08 14.28
C GLN A 389 24.78 9.07 13.21
N PHE A 390 24.27 9.21 11.99
CA PHE A 390 24.49 8.31 10.86
C PHE A 390 25.28 8.96 9.71
N SER A 391 25.84 10.14 9.94
CA SER A 391 26.62 10.90 8.94
C SER A 391 27.87 10.15 8.45
N ASP A 392 28.47 9.32 9.30
CA ASP A 392 29.63 8.48 8.97
C ASP A 392 29.25 7.09 8.40
N LEU A 393 27.95 6.79 8.28
CA LEU A 393 27.48 5.50 7.77
C LEU A 393 27.81 5.37 6.28
N ARG A 394 28.27 4.18 5.89
CA ARG A 394 28.51 3.80 4.49
C ARG A 394 27.46 2.81 4.01
N TYR A 395 27.27 2.73 2.71
CA TYR A 395 26.23 1.92 2.08
C TYR A 395 26.82 1.00 1.01
N ASP A 396 26.40 -0.25 1.01
CA ASP A 396 26.66 -1.23 -0.05
C ASP A 396 25.31 -1.70 -0.60
N VAL A 397 24.87 -1.12 -1.72
CA VAL A 397 23.53 -1.32 -2.28
C VAL A 397 23.61 -2.21 -3.51
N ARG A 398 22.82 -3.28 -3.52
CA ARG A 398 22.70 -4.23 -4.62
C ARG A 398 21.27 -4.22 -5.14
N LEU A 399 21.08 -3.74 -6.37
CA LEU A 399 19.80 -3.79 -7.05
C LEU A 399 19.67 -5.13 -7.78
N LEU A 400 18.63 -5.89 -7.44
CA LEU A 400 18.33 -7.21 -7.98
C LEU A 400 17.10 -7.10 -8.87
N VAL A 401 17.31 -7.14 -10.19
CA VAL A 401 16.25 -6.87 -11.17
C VAL A 401 16.12 -8.00 -12.20
N PRO A 402 14.97 -8.13 -12.90
CA PRO A 402 14.82 -9.13 -13.95
C PRO A 402 15.80 -8.90 -15.10
N ASP A 403 16.13 -7.63 -15.39
CA ASP A 403 16.99 -7.24 -16.50
C ASP A 403 17.99 -6.14 -16.10
N PRO A 404 19.24 -6.49 -15.75
CA PRO A 404 20.24 -5.52 -15.26
C PRO A 404 20.67 -4.45 -16.27
N ASP A 405 20.49 -4.71 -17.56
CA ASP A 405 20.86 -3.77 -18.63
C ASP A 405 19.74 -2.76 -18.95
N ALA A 406 18.60 -2.84 -18.24
CA ALA A 406 17.49 -1.94 -18.47
C ALA A 406 17.87 -0.48 -18.15
N PRO A 407 17.66 0.47 -19.08
CA PRO A 407 17.94 1.88 -18.83
C PRO A 407 16.97 2.42 -17.77
N GLY A 408 17.44 3.33 -16.93
CA GLY A 408 16.64 3.85 -15.82
C GLY A 408 16.91 3.12 -14.50
N THR A 409 17.31 1.85 -14.54
CA THR A 409 17.49 1.06 -13.32
C THR A 409 18.58 1.66 -12.43
N GLY A 410 18.19 2.08 -11.22
CA GLY A 410 19.10 2.71 -10.27
C GLY A 410 19.55 4.13 -10.60
N ASP A 411 18.95 4.81 -11.58
CA ASP A 411 19.32 6.17 -11.98
C ASP A 411 19.37 7.15 -10.81
N ALA A 412 18.40 7.10 -9.89
CA ALA A 412 18.39 8.01 -8.74
C ALA A 412 19.58 7.79 -7.79
N LEU A 413 20.08 6.55 -7.68
CA LEU A 413 21.29 6.24 -6.91
C LEU A 413 22.56 6.66 -7.66
N ASN A 414 22.56 6.56 -8.99
CA ASN A 414 23.65 7.07 -9.83
C ASN A 414 23.75 8.61 -9.76
N GLU A 415 22.61 9.31 -9.73
CA GLU A 415 22.55 10.76 -9.55
C GLU A 415 23.18 11.22 -8.22
N LEU A 416 23.09 10.42 -7.15
CA LEU A 416 23.80 10.70 -5.89
C LEU A 416 25.32 10.59 -6.00
N LEU A 417 25.83 9.72 -6.88
CA LEU A 417 27.27 9.54 -7.10
C LEU A 417 27.88 10.66 -7.96
N ALA A 418 27.06 11.30 -8.79
CA ALA A 418 27.45 12.40 -9.68
C ALA A 418 26.39 13.52 -9.65
N PRO A 419 26.29 14.27 -8.54
CA PRO A 419 25.29 15.32 -8.39
C PRO A 419 25.50 16.44 -9.41
N ASP A 420 24.42 16.85 -10.08
CA ASP A 420 24.44 18.01 -10.96
C ASP A 420 24.60 19.30 -10.13
N SER A 421 25.70 20.01 -10.39
CA SER A 421 26.18 21.22 -9.70
C SER A 421 25.21 22.41 -9.54
N ALA A 422 23.97 22.33 -10.04
CA ALA A 422 23.05 23.46 -10.06
C ALA A 422 22.29 23.67 -8.75
N VAL A 423 21.92 22.61 -8.01
CA VAL A 423 21.22 22.71 -6.72
C VAL A 423 21.38 21.39 -5.93
N THR A 424 22.49 21.18 -5.21
CA THR A 424 22.60 20.05 -4.26
C THR A 424 22.92 20.54 -2.84
N GLY A 425 22.22 19.93 -1.88
CA GLY A 425 22.44 20.17 -0.46
C GLY A 425 23.65 19.39 0.05
N ARG A 426 24.20 19.81 1.19
CA ARG A 426 25.39 19.20 1.83
C ARG A 426 25.25 17.68 2.00
N GLU A 427 24.04 17.19 2.24
CA GLU A 427 23.76 15.78 2.46
C GLU A 427 23.87 14.94 1.17
N VAL A 428 23.57 15.52 0.01
CA VAL A 428 23.72 14.88 -1.30
C VAL A 428 25.20 14.90 -1.72
N ASP A 429 25.87 16.03 -1.52
CA ASP A 429 27.30 16.17 -1.83
C ASP A 429 28.17 15.19 -1.03
N ALA A 430 27.70 14.74 0.14
CA ALA A 430 28.40 13.75 0.95
C ALA A 430 28.63 12.41 0.22
N PHE A 431 27.77 12.05 -0.75
CA PHE A 431 27.92 10.82 -1.53
C PHE A 431 28.96 10.93 -2.64
N ALA A 432 29.16 12.14 -3.18
CA ALA A 432 30.16 12.44 -4.19
C ALA A 432 31.52 12.86 -3.60
N THR A 433 31.56 13.20 -2.31
CA THR A 433 32.79 13.60 -1.62
C THR A 433 33.75 12.40 -1.52
N PRO A 434 35.01 12.52 -2.02
CA PRO A 434 35.99 11.46 -1.87
C PRO A 434 36.25 11.14 -0.40
N THR A 435 36.16 9.86 -0.02
CA THR A 435 36.57 9.37 1.30
C THR A 435 38.09 9.23 1.37
N GLU A 436 38.66 9.05 2.58
CA GLU A 436 40.11 8.85 2.78
C GLU A 436 40.69 7.66 1.97
N SER A 437 39.84 6.72 1.53
CA SER A 437 40.20 5.58 0.69
C SER A 437 39.22 5.43 -0.47
N HIS A 438 39.72 5.54 -1.71
CA HIS A 438 38.94 5.29 -2.94
C HIS A 438 38.34 3.88 -3.02
N LEU A 439 38.91 2.91 -2.28
CA LEU A 439 38.37 1.56 -2.19
C LEU A 439 37.15 1.47 -1.27
N GLN A 440 36.88 2.50 -0.45
CA GLN A 440 35.77 2.53 0.49
C GLN A 440 34.94 3.81 0.29
N PRO A 441 34.27 3.95 -0.88
CA PRO A 441 33.38 5.09 -1.11
C PRO A 441 32.20 5.04 -0.15
N LYS A 442 31.51 6.17 -0.01
CA LYS A 442 30.35 6.28 0.87
C LYS A 442 29.17 5.43 0.40
N LEU A 443 28.97 5.33 -0.90
CA LEU A 443 27.99 4.47 -1.55
C LEU A 443 28.70 3.56 -2.56
N ARG A 444 28.52 2.25 -2.40
CA ARG A 444 28.80 1.25 -3.44
C ARG A 444 27.46 0.81 -4.03
N LEU A 445 27.41 0.73 -5.36
CA LEU A 445 26.22 0.32 -6.10
C LEU A 445 26.59 -0.85 -7.03
N ALA A 446 25.79 -1.90 -7.00
CA ALA A 446 25.84 -2.99 -7.97
C ALA A 446 24.43 -3.27 -8.50
N ILE A 447 24.30 -3.52 -9.80
CA ILE A 447 23.05 -3.94 -10.44
C ILE A 447 23.29 -5.37 -10.94
N ARG A 448 22.48 -6.32 -10.46
CA ARG A 448 22.59 -7.76 -10.72
C ARG A 448 21.23 -8.34 -11.09
N SER A 449 21.23 -9.53 -11.70
CA SER A 449 19.98 -10.19 -12.03
C SER A 449 19.40 -10.93 -10.83
N ILE A 450 18.07 -11.06 -10.78
CA ILE A 450 17.39 -11.92 -9.80
C ILE A 450 17.86 -13.38 -9.96
N GLU A 451 18.20 -13.81 -11.19
CA GLU A 451 18.69 -15.16 -11.46
C GLU A 451 20.06 -15.43 -10.81
N GLU A 452 20.94 -14.43 -10.76
CA GLU A 452 22.24 -14.53 -10.08
C GLU A 452 22.07 -14.76 -8.59
N PHE A 453 21.19 -13.98 -7.94
CA PHE A 453 20.81 -14.20 -6.55
C PHE A 453 20.28 -15.63 -6.31
N ARG A 454 19.41 -16.13 -7.19
CA ARG A 454 18.84 -17.49 -7.05
C ARG A 454 19.88 -18.60 -7.15
N LYS A 455 20.93 -18.40 -7.95
CA LYS A 455 22.02 -19.38 -8.13
C LYS A 455 22.97 -19.40 -6.94
N ALA A 456 23.28 -18.24 -6.37
CA ALA A 456 24.23 -18.08 -5.28
C ALA A 456 23.69 -17.10 -4.20
N PRO A 457 22.67 -17.48 -3.43
CA PRO A 457 22.08 -16.59 -2.43
C PRO A 457 23.08 -16.20 -1.34
N ASP A 458 23.98 -17.10 -0.96
CA ASP A 458 24.99 -16.88 0.09
C ASP A 458 25.97 -15.74 -0.23
N GLU A 459 26.22 -15.46 -1.51
CA GLU A 459 27.05 -14.33 -1.96
C GLU A 459 26.34 -12.97 -1.78
N HIS A 460 25.03 -13.01 -1.51
CA HIS A 460 24.16 -11.85 -1.41
C HIS A 460 23.71 -11.60 0.03
N ALA A 461 24.50 -12.01 1.03
CA ALA A 461 24.24 -11.66 2.43
C ALA A 461 24.09 -10.14 2.60
N ALA A 462 23.02 -9.73 3.30
CA ALA A 462 22.66 -8.33 3.51
C ALA A 462 22.07 -8.10 4.90
N HIS A 463 22.15 -6.88 5.39
CA HIS A 463 21.47 -6.49 6.62
C HIS A 463 19.98 -6.30 6.34
N LEU A 464 19.66 -5.58 5.25
CA LEU A 464 18.30 -5.25 4.85
C LEU A 464 18.05 -5.73 3.42
N SER A 465 16.93 -6.39 3.19
CA SER A 465 16.43 -6.72 1.85
C SER A 465 15.08 -6.05 1.62
N PHE A 466 14.97 -5.19 0.60
CA PHE A 466 13.73 -4.54 0.20
C PHE A 466 13.11 -5.28 -0.99
N LEU A 467 11.84 -5.69 -0.89
CA LEU A 467 11.09 -6.36 -1.95
C LEU A 467 9.95 -5.44 -2.43
N PHE A 468 10.01 -4.93 -3.66
CA PHE A 468 8.98 -4.05 -4.23
C PHE A 468 8.15 -4.81 -5.27
N ASP A 469 6.89 -5.14 -4.96
CA ASP A 469 5.99 -5.91 -5.84
C ASP A 469 6.70 -7.08 -6.57
N LEU A 470 7.48 -7.86 -5.82
CA LEU A 470 8.33 -8.92 -6.39
C LEU A 470 7.51 -10.05 -7.02
N PHE A 471 6.27 -10.24 -6.55
CA PHE A 471 5.40 -11.32 -6.97
C PHE A 471 4.19 -10.75 -7.73
N PRO A 472 4.13 -10.90 -9.06
CA PRO A 472 3.01 -10.40 -9.84
C PRO A 472 1.70 -11.14 -9.50
N ALA A 473 0.57 -10.51 -9.82
CA ALA A 473 -0.71 -11.21 -9.76
C ALA A 473 -0.80 -12.18 -10.94
N GLU A 474 -1.04 -13.46 -10.71
CA GLU A 474 -1.07 -14.45 -11.79
C GLU A 474 -2.29 -14.26 -12.69
N GLU A 475 -3.45 -13.93 -12.11
CA GLU A 475 -4.69 -13.81 -12.89
C GLU A 475 -5.74 -12.91 -12.22
N ILE A 476 -6.70 -12.46 -13.04
CA ILE A 476 -7.91 -11.77 -12.59
C ILE A 476 -9.11 -12.70 -12.85
N ARG A 477 -9.76 -13.14 -11.77
CA ARG A 477 -10.90 -14.06 -11.80
C ARG A 477 -12.21 -13.30 -11.70
N ALA A 478 -13.22 -13.67 -12.48
CA ALA A 478 -14.60 -13.28 -12.20
C ALA A 478 -15.19 -14.22 -11.14
N ILE A 479 -15.43 -13.72 -9.92
CA ILE A 479 -16.01 -14.49 -8.80
C ILE A 479 -17.29 -13.83 -8.34
N ASP A 480 -18.31 -14.64 -8.07
CA ASP A 480 -19.61 -14.17 -7.57
C ASP A 480 -19.50 -13.64 -6.14
N ALA A 481 -19.97 -12.41 -5.89
CA ALA A 481 -19.90 -11.79 -4.58
C ALA A 481 -21.12 -12.13 -3.71
N GLY A 482 -20.86 -12.48 -2.44
CA GLY A 482 -21.88 -12.69 -1.42
C GLY A 482 -22.38 -11.38 -0.78
N ALA A 483 -23.46 -11.44 0.00
CA ALA A 483 -24.02 -10.26 0.70
C ALA A 483 -23.05 -9.72 1.75
N SER A 484 -22.23 -10.60 2.32
CA SER A 484 -21.17 -10.17 3.22
C SER A 484 -20.08 -9.37 2.51
N GLU A 485 -20.01 -9.39 1.18
CA GLU A 485 -18.94 -8.75 0.40
C GLU A 485 -19.35 -7.39 -0.17
N GLU A 486 -20.29 -6.72 0.51
CA GLU A 486 -20.78 -5.39 0.21
C GLU A 486 -20.39 -4.45 1.35
N CYS A 487 -19.65 -3.40 1.01
CA CYS A 487 -19.18 -2.39 1.96
C CYS A 487 -18.66 -1.17 1.20
N ALA A 488 -18.94 0.04 1.70
CA ALA A 488 -18.35 1.28 1.24
C ALA A 488 -18.18 2.22 2.44
N PHE A 489 -17.15 3.05 2.42
CA PHE A 489 -16.87 4.03 3.47
C PHE A 489 -16.75 5.44 2.88
N VAL A 490 -16.86 6.44 3.74
CA VAL A 490 -16.60 7.86 3.40
C VAL A 490 -17.43 8.27 2.17
N HIS A 491 -18.75 8.08 2.27
CA HIS A 491 -19.69 8.46 1.22
C HIS A 491 -19.41 7.81 -0.16
N GLY A 492 -18.79 6.61 -0.15
CA GLY A 492 -18.44 5.86 -1.36
C GLY A 492 -17.07 6.18 -1.96
N LEU A 493 -16.36 7.18 -1.42
CA LEU A 493 -15.01 7.57 -1.88
C LEU A 493 -13.94 6.54 -1.50
N VAL A 494 -14.23 5.66 -0.55
CA VAL A 494 -13.35 4.55 -0.13
C VAL A 494 -14.07 3.21 -0.34
N GLN A 495 -13.49 2.37 -1.20
CA GLN A 495 -14.01 1.04 -1.49
C GLN A 495 -12.98 -0.03 -1.08
N PRO A 496 -13.18 -0.67 0.09
CA PRO A 496 -12.20 -1.61 0.65
C PRO A 496 -12.10 -2.90 -0.17
N TYR A 497 -11.06 -3.68 0.12
CA TYR A 497 -10.89 -5.04 -0.39
C TYR A 497 -11.01 -6.05 0.74
N ALA A 498 -11.68 -7.17 0.47
CA ALA A 498 -11.52 -8.37 1.29
C ALA A 498 -10.37 -9.22 0.74
N VAL A 499 -9.52 -9.73 1.64
CA VAL A 499 -8.45 -10.67 1.31
C VAL A 499 -8.86 -12.06 1.82
N LYS A 500 -8.91 -13.04 0.92
CA LYS A 500 -9.09 -14.45 1.28
C LYS A 500 -7.77 -15.17 1.03
N TYR A 501 -7.12 -15.58 2.12
CA TYR A 501 -5.93 -16.43 2.07
C TYR A 501 -6.35 -17.90 1.99
N ARG A 502 -5.74 -18.64 1.08
CA ARG A 502 -5.91 -20.10 0.94
C ARG A 502 -4.55 -20.75 0.83
N GLU A 503 -4.37 -21.82 1.59
CA GLU A 503 -3.19 -22.64 1.57
C GLU A 503 -3.60 -24.10 1.45
N ASP A 504 -3.12 -24.78 0.40
CA ASP A 504 -3.21 -26.22 0.22
C ASP A 504 -1.80 -26.83 0.03
N GLU A 505 -1.70 -28.16 -0.13
CA GLU A 505 -0.40 -28.83 -0.28
C GLU A 505 0.41 -28.34 -1.50
N GLN A 506 -0.27 -27.80 -2.52
CA GLN A 506 0.34 -27.49 -3.82
C GLN A 506 0.58 -25.98 -4.01
N SER A 507 -0.26 -25.13 -3.43
CA SER A 507 -0.32 -23.70 -3.72
C SER A 507 -0.68 -22.85 -2.50
N ILE A 508 -0.16 -21.63 -2.50
CA ILE A 508 -0.51 -20.58 -1.54
C ILE A 508 -1.09 -19.44 -2.36
N THR A 509 -2.33 -19.06 -2.07
CA THR A 509 -3.09 -18.13 -2.89
C THR A 509 -3.74 -17.04 -2.04
N TRP A 510 -3.58 -15.78 -2.47
CA TRP A 510 -4.32 -14.63 -1.99
C TRP A 510 -5.34 -14.23 -3.04
N LEU A 511 -6.60 -14.12 -2.62
CA LEU A 511 -7.69 -13.60 -3.44
C LEU A 511 -8.10 -12.25 -2.88
N ARG A 512 -7.81 -11.18 -3.61
CA ARG A 512 -8.22 -9.81 -3.25
C ARG A 512 -9.45 -9.43 -4.05
N GLN A 513 -10.56 -9.25 -3.36
CA GLN A 513 -11.85 -8.93 -3.94
C GLN A 513 -12.29 -7.53 -3.54
N PRO A 514 -12.61 -6.64 -4.51
CA PRO A 514 -13.15 -5.33 -4.19
C PRO A 514 -14.55 -5.47 -3.57
N LEU A 515 -14.80 -4.68 -2.54
CA LEU A 515 -16.10 -4.57 -1.88
C LEU A 515 -16.83 -3.35 -2.44
N HIS A 516 -18.05 -3.57 -2.93
CA HIS A 516 -18.92 -2.51 -3.44
C HIS A 516 -20.25 -2.63 -2.72
N GLY A 517 -20.49 -1.74 -1.75
CA GLY A 517 -21.76 -1.60 -1.03
C GLY A 517 -22.43 -0.25 -1.28
N GLY A 518 -23.59 -0.04 -0.64
CA GLY A 518 -24.23 1.28 -0.59
C GLY A 518 -23.38 2.29 0.15
N ALA A 519 -23.42 3.55 -0.28
CA ALA A 519 -22.71 4.65 0.36
C ALA A 519 -23.65 5.44 1.28
N GLN A 520 -23.11 5.97 2.38
CA GLN A 520 -23.85 6.95 3.19
C GLN A 520 -24.05 8.23 2.38
N ALA A 521 -25.29 8.73 2.37
CA ALA A 521 -25.65 9.96 1.67
C ALA A 521 -24.86 11.17 2.20
N LEU A 522 -24.33 11.97 1.28
CA LEU A 522 -23.75 13.28 1.59
C LEU A 522 -24.86 14.33 1.49
N GLU A 523 -25.11 15.08 2.57
CA GLU A 523 -26.15 16.11 2.60
C GLU A 523 -25.90 17.15 1.50
N ASP A 524 -26.96 17.53 0.79
CA ASP A 524 -26.90 18.40 -0.38
C ASP A 524 -26.04 17.84 -1.53
N ALA A 525 -25.74 16.54 -1.58
CA ALA A 525 -24.95 15.89 -2.64
C ALA A 525 -25.24 14.38 -2.73
N GLU A 526 -26.48 13.98 -2.42
CA GLU A 526 -26.88 12.58 -2.26
C GLU A 526 -26.74 11.79 -3.56
N GLU A 527 -27.12 12.41 -4.69
CA GLU A 527 -27.02 11.78 -6.01
C GLU A 527 -25.56 11.43 -6.38
N LEU A 528 -24.60 12.31 -6.08
CA LEU A 528 -23.17 12.04 -6.29
C LEU A 528 -22.70 10.80 -5.52
N THR A 529 -23.13 10.63 -4.27
CA THR A 529 -22.75 9.47 -3.45
C THR A 529 -23.32 8.16 -3.97
N ASP A 530 -24.59 8.18 -4.37
CA ASP A 530 -25.25 7.02 -4.98
C ASP A 530 -24.60 6.64 -6.31
N LEU A 531 -24.24 7.63 -7.12
CA LEU A 531 -23.59 7.44 -8.41
C LEU A 531 -22.19 6.84 -8.28
N VAL A 532 -21.34 7.33 -7.36
CA VAL A 532 -19.99 6.75 -7.16
C VAL A 532 -20.08 5.29 -6.74
N ALA A 533 -20.95 4.96 -5.77
CA ALA A 533 -21.13 3.59 -5.28
C ALA A 533 -21.69 2.67 -6.38
N THR A 534 -22.76 3.12 -7.05
CA THR A 534 -23.44 2.36 -8.11
C THR A 534 -22.52 2.11 -9.30
N MET A 535 -21.84 3.15 -9.79
CA MET A 535 -20.97 3.04 -10.95
C MET A 535 -19.77 2.13 -10.69
N SER A 536 -19.18 2.19 -9.49
CA SER A 536 -18.07 1.29 -9.15
C SER A 536 -18.49 -0.17 -9.14
N ARG A 537 -19.67 -0.46 -8.58
CA ARG A 537 -20.29 -1.80 -8.65
C ARG A 537 -20.55 -2.21 -10.09
N LEU A 538 -21.22 -1.38 -10.88
CA LEU A 538 -21.61 -1.69 -12.26
C LEU A 538 -20.39 -1.92 -13.16
N LEU A 539 -19.34 -1.12 -13.05
CA LEU A 539 -18.09 -1.31 -13.80
C LEU A 539 -17.46 -2.66 -13.49
N SER A 540 -17.36 -3.04 -12.20
CA SER A 540 -16.84 -4.37 -11.81
C SER A 540 -17.70 -5.51 -12.34
N VAL A 541 -19.03 -5.39 -12.31
CA VAL A 541 -19.95 -6.40 -12.83
C VAL A 541 -19.87 -6.51 -14.35
N ALA A 542 -19.88 -5.37 -15.05
CA ALA A 542 -19.77 -5.30 -16.50
C ALA A 542 -18.44 -5.88 -16.97
N LEU A 543 -17.34 -5.53 -16.30
CA LEU A 543 -16.02 -6.08 -16.59
C LEU A 543 -15.96 -7.60 -16.40
N ALA A 544 -16.46 -8.11 -15.26
CA ALA A 544 -16.51 -9.54 -14.99
C ALA A 544 -17.35 -10.28 -16.03
N SER A 545 -18.48 -9.68 -16.42
CA SER A 545 -19.39 -10.24 -17.43
C SER A 545 -18.78 -10.26 -18.83
N VAL A 546 -18.14 -9.17 -19.25
CA VAL A 546 -17.44 -9.07 -20.54
C VAL A 546 -16.27 -10.05 -20.60
N SER A 547 -15.50 -10.18 -19.52
CA SER A 547 -14.34 -11.09 -19.44
C SER A 547 -14.74 -12.56 -19.59
N ARG A 548 -15.94 -12.94 -19.12
CA ARG A 548 -16.50 -14.29 -19.27
C ARG A 548 -17.42 -14.45 -20.47
N SER A 549 -17.72 -13.36 -21.20
CA SER A 549 -18.77 -13.31 -22.22
C SER A 549 -20.10 -13.92 -21.74
N GLN A 550 -20.43 -13.65 -20.48
CA GLN A 550 -21.59 -14.20 -19.77
C GLN A 550 -22.14 -13.12 -18.83
N ALA A 551 -23.47 -12.96 -18.76
CA ALA A 551 -24.08 -12.03 -17.81
C ALA A 551 -23.93 -12.57 -16.38
N LEU A 552 -23.13 -11.88 -15.56
CA LEU A 552 -22.79 -12.29 -14.20
C LEU A 552 -23.13 -11.15 -13.22
N PRO A 553 -24.40 -10.99 -12.81
CA PRO A 553 -24.91 -9.76 -12.16
C PRO A 553 -24.24 -9.40 -10.83
N ASN A 554 -23.63 -10.38 -10.18
CA ASN A 554 -23.02 -10.24 -8.86
C ASN A 554 -21.51 -10.51 -8.89
N ALA A 555 -20.93 -10.80 -10.07
CA ALA A 555 -19.50 -11.07 -10.16
C ALA A 555 -18.66 -9.81 -9.92
N ARG A 556 -17.47 -10.03 -9.38
CA ARG A 556 -16.43 -9.03 -9.15
C ARG A 556 -15.11 -9.50 -9.76
N PRO A 557 -14.26 -8.58 -10.23
CA PRO A 557 -12.89 -8.90 -10.62
C PRO A 557 -12.05 -9.15 -9.35
N VAL A 558 -11.67 -10.41 -9.13
CA VAL A 558 -10.85 -10.84 -8.01
C VAL A 558 -9.42 -11.04 -8.48
N ILE A 559 -8.50 -10.32 -7.86
CA ILE A 559 -7.07 -10.41 -8.14
C ILE A 559 -6.54 -11.64 -7.40
N ALA A 560 -5.97 -12.59 -8.13
CA ALA A 560 -5.37 -13.79 -7.57
C ALA A 560 -3.84 -13.72 -7.69
N LEU A 561 -3.17 -13.77 -6.55
CA LEU A 561 -1.73 -14.01 -6.46
C LEU A 561 -1.54 -15.41 -5.90
N SER A 562 -0.87 -16.27 -6.65
CA SER A 562 -0.44 -17.58 -6.16
C SER A 562 1.09 -17.63 -6.18
N LEU A 563 1.67 -18.27 -5.16
CA LEU A 563 3.13 -18.47 -5.10
C LEU A 563 3.49 -19.87 -5.61
N SER A 564 4.22 -19.90 -6.72
CA SER A 564 4.88 -21.10 -7.24
C SER A 564 5.91 -21.66 -6.24
N ALA A 565 6.37 -22.89 -6.47
CA ALA A 565 7.45 -23.49 -5.67
C ALA A 565 8.74 -22.65 -5.73
N GLU A 566 9.04 -22.06 -6.89
CA GLU A 566 10.22 -21.20 -7.08
C GLU A 566 10.12 -19.89 -6.32
N GLN A 567 8.96 -19.23 -6.35
CA GLN A 567 8.73 -17.98 -5.61
C GLN A 567 8.72 -18.22 -4.09
N ARG A 568 8.21 -19.37 -3.63
CA ARG A 568 8.34 -19.78 -2.21
C ARG A 568 9.79 -20.00 -1.80
N ALA A 569 10.58 -20.65 -2.67
CA ALA A 569 12.01 -20.82 -2.43
C ALA A 569 12.74 -19.47 -2.39
N MET A 570 12.39 -18.54 -3.29
CA MET A 570 12.90 -17.17 -3.31
C MET A 570 12.67 -16.46 -1.97
N LEU A 571 11.43 -16.48 -1.46
CA LEU A 571 11.12 -15.91 -0.15
C LEU A 571 11.98 -16.53 0.94
N HIS A 572 12.13 -17.85 0.96
CA HIS A 572 12.96 -18.53 1.95
C HIS A 572 14.43 -18.11 1.86
N GLN A 573 15.01 -18.10 0.66
CA GLN A 573 16.40 -17.72 0.40
C GLN A 573 16.69 -16.29 0.86
N VAL A 574 15.82 -15.34 0.54
CA VAL A 574 15.99 -13.94 0.98
C VAL A 574 16.02 -13.84 2.50
N HIS A 575 15.16 -14.58 3.21
CA HIS A 575 15.13 -14.58 4.68
C HIS A 575 16.28 -15.36 5.33
N GLU A 576 16.96 -16.24 4.59
CA GLU A 576 18.16 -16.93 5.09
C GLU A 576 19.40 -16.05 5.07
N VAL A 577 19.49 -15.16 4.08
CA VAL A 577 20.68 -14.33 3.86
C VAL A 577 20.50 -12.86 4.28
N SER A 578 19.35 -12.53 4.89
CA SER A 578 19.04 -11.17 5.36
C SER A 578 18.63 -11.16 6.82
N ASP A 579 19.07 -10.15 7.56
CA ASP A 579 18.60 -9.96 8.95
C ASP A 579 17.13 -9.54 8.95
N TRP A 580 16.80 -8.48 8.21
CA TRP A 580 15.45 -7.95 8.02
C TRP A 580 15.07 -7.93 6.55
N VAL A 581 13.84 -8.37 6.26
CA VAL A 581 13.23 -8.31 4.94
C VAL A 581 12.04 -7.36 4.99
N LEU A 582 12.09 -6.29 4.20
CA LEU A 582 11.04 -5.29 4.06
C LEU A 582 10.28 -5.57 2.78
N THR A 583 9.10 -6.17 2.89
CA THR A 583 8.22 -6.49 1.76
C THR A 583 7.19 -5.39 1.58
N MET A 584 7.19 -4.77 0.41
CA MET A 584 6.29 -3.70 -0.02
C MET A 584 5.51 -4.22 -1.20
N ASP A 585 4.37 -4.84 -0.89
CA ASP A 585 3.57 -5.53 -1.88
C ASP A 585 2.09 -5.25 -1.61
N ARG A 586 1.33 -5.13 -2.69
CA ARG A 586 -0.08 -4.84 -2.64
C ARG A 586 -0.95 -6.10 -2.59
N ASN A 587 -0.48 -7.20 -3.17
CA ASN A 587 -1.22 -8.44 -3.34
C ASN A 587 -0.82 -9.53 -2.34
N LEU A 588 0.46 -9.56 -1.94
CA LEU A 588 0.97 -10.46 -0.92
C LEU A 588 0.61 -9.91 0.47
N GLY A 589 -0.23 -10.65 1.20
CA GLY A 589 -0.61 -10.31 2.57
C GLY A 589 0.26 -10.96 3.63
N ILE A 590 0.12 -10.51 4.88
CA ILE A 590 0.92 -10.99 6.02
C ILE A 590 0.64 -12.45 6.39
N GLU A 591 -0.44 -13.05 5.90
CA GLU A 591 -0.94 -14.36 6.34
C GLU A 591 0.08 -15.47 6.10
N PHE A 592 0.95 -15.33 5.09
CA PHE A 592 2.04 -16.26 4.86
C PHE A 592 3.12 -16.22 5.96
N PHE A 593 3.37 -15.05 6.54
CA PHE A 593 4.35 -14.91 7.62
C PHE A 593 3.70 -15.12 8.99
N ASP A 594 2.42 -14.74 9.12
CA ASP A 594 1.66 -14.65 10.36
C ASP A 594 0.75 -15.86 10.57
N HIS A 595 1.36 -16.97 10.96
CA HIS A 595 0.68 -18.24 11.22
C HIS A 595 0.95 -18.79 12.62
N ARG A 596 0.01 -19.58 13.11
CA ARG A 596 0.22 -20.44 14.28
C ARG A 596 1.03 -21.67 13.84
N ARG A 597 2.29 -21.77 14.29
CA ARG A 597 3.25 -22.89 14.10
C ARG A 597 2.98 -23.81 12.90
N HIS A 598 3.76 -23.65 11.84
CA HIS A 598 3.65 -24.43 10.63
C HIS A 598 4.70 -25.57 10.61
N PRO A 599 4.37 -26.80 10.17
CA PRO A 599 5.32 -27.91 10.20
C PRO A 599 6.48 -27.76 9.21
N THR A 600 6.25 -27.07 8.08
CA THR A 600 7.23 -26.94 6.98
C THR A 600 7.69 -25.49 6.74
N ARG A 601 7.25 -24.53 7.56
CA ARG A 601 7.60 -23.10 7.41
C ARG A 601 8.20 -22.58 8.71
N PRO A 602 9.33 -21.85 8.66
CA PRO A 602 9.92 -21.29 9.86
C PRO A 602 9.00 -20.22 10.46
N ASP A 603 9.19 -19.98 11.75
CA ASP A 603 8.50 -18.92 12.45
C ASP A 603 9.13 -17.56 12.13
N TYR A 604 8.34 -16.64 11.58
CA TYR A 604 8.74 -15.26 11.32
C TYR A 604 8.36 -14.33 12.47
N LEU A 605 9.25 -13.39 12.76
CA LEU A 605 8.99 -12.21 13.57
C LEU A 605 8.51 -11.10 12.65
N ILE A 606 7.39 -10.47 12.96
CA ILE A 606 6.72 -9.55 12.05
C ILE A 606 6.54 -8.18 12.72
N ASP A 607 7.19 -7.16 12.19
CA ASP A 607 6.83 -5.77 12.43
C ASP A 607 5.89 -5.32 11.31
N HIS A 608 4.59 -5.37 11.60
CA HIS A 608 3.52 -4.89 10.74
C HIS A 608 2.47 -4.18 11.59
N SER A 609 2.03 -3.00 11.16
CA SER A 609 0.79 -2.36 11.62
C SER A 609 -0.22 -2.40 10.48
N PRO A 610 -1.52 -2.62 10.78
CA PRO A 610 -2.56 -2.39 9.79
C PRO A 610 -2.41 -0.97 9.23
N ASP A 611 -2.38 -0.87 7.91
CA ASP A 611 -2.46 0.43 7.27
C ASP A 611 -3.90 0.92 7.38
N MET A 612 -4.09 1.98 8.16
CA MET A 612 -5.40 2.56 8.44
C MET A 612 -5.85 3.49 7.30
N ALA A 613 -4.93 3.99 6.48
CA ALA A 613 -5.21 5.00 5.47
C ALA A 613 -4.78 4.57 4.06
N ASN A 614 -5.32 3.45 3.57
CA ASN A 614 -5.75 3.28 2.18
C ASN A 614 -6.33 1.88 1.91
N ALA A 615 -7.41 1.80 1.13
CA ALA A 615 -8.03 0.54 0.76
C ALA A 615 -7.23 -0.30 -0.26
N MET A 616 -6.43 0.35 -1.12
CA MET A 616 -5.77 -0.29 -2.27
C MET A 616 -4.23 -0.14 -2.32
N GLY A 617 -3.63 0.60 -1.38
CA GLY A 617 -2.19 0.86 -1.35
C GLY A 617 -1.32 -0.37 -1.06
N HIS A 618 -0.01 -0.23 -1.27
CA HIS A 618 0.99 -1.21 -0.85
C HIS A 618 1.00 -1.39 0.66
N ARG A 619 1.29 -2.61 1.11
CA ARG A 619 1.47 -2.91 2.55
C ARG A 619 2.95 -3.11 2.83
N LEU A 620 3.48 -2.48 3.88
CA LEU A 620 4.84 -2.74 4.37
C LEU A 620 4.81 -3.82 5.45
N VAL A 621 5.45 -4.96 5.17
CA VAL A 621 5.69 -6.04 6.13
C VAL A 621 7.19 -6.13 6.38
N ILE A 622 7.62 -5.98 7.63
CA ILE A 622 9.01 -6.23 8.01
C ILE A 622 9.08 -7.58 8.71
N THR A 623 9.86 -8.50 8.16
CA THR A 623 10.02 -9.86 8.66
C THR A 623 11.47 -10.15 9.05
N SER A 624 11.66 -10.96 10.08
CA SER A 624 12.98 -11.47 10.48
C SER A 624 12.89 -12.92 10.95
N ARG A 625 13.98 -13.67 10.73
CA ARG A 625 14.14 -15.07 11.13
C ARG A 625 14.97 -15.23 12.42
N SER A 626 15.33 -14.14 13.10
CA SER A 626 16.19 -14.16 14.31
C SER A 626 15.47 -14.67 15.59
N VAL A 627 14.82 -15.84 15.51
CA VAL A 627 14.14 -16.47 16.65
C VAL A 627 15.15 -16.98 17.69
N ALA A 628 16.30 -17.50 17.23
CA ALA A 628 17.34 -18.02 18.10
C ALA A 628 17.96 -16.94 19.01
N GLU A 629 18.11 -15.72 18.49
CA GLU A 629 18.60 -14.58 19.27
C GLU A 629 17.60 -14.21 20.38
N LEU A 630 16.30 -14.13 20.04
CA LEU A 630 15.27 -13.84 21.03
C LEU A 630 15.13 -14.94 22.08
N GLU A 631 15.26 -16.21 21.68
CA GLU A 631 15.28 -17.34 22.62
C GLU A 631 16.45 -17.21 23.60
N ALA A 632 17.65 -16.90 23.11
CA ALA A 632 18.84 -16.68 23.93
C ALA A 632 18.69 -15.51 24.92
N LEU A 633 17.87 -14.52 24.61
CA LEU A 633 17.57 -13.39 25.50
C LEU A 633 16.46 -13.69 26.51
N LEU A 634 15.48 -14.51 26.15
CA LEU A 634 14.35 -14.87 27.01
C LEU A 634 14.74 -15.87 28.10
N VAL A 635 15.61 -16.83 27.81
CA VAL A 635 16.03 -17.85 28.78
C VAL A 635 16.62 -17.24 30.06
N PRO A 636 17.59 -16.31 29.99
CA PRO A 636 18.09 -15.61 31.19
C PRO A 636 17.01 -14.79 31.89
N LEU A 637 16.13 -14.12 31.13
CA LEU A 637 15.05 -13.30 31.69
C LEU A 637 14.08 -14.16 32.53
N LEU A 638 13.66 -15.32 32.03
CA LEU A 638 12.80 -16.24 32.77
C LEU A 638 13.46 -16.71 34.07
N ALA A 639 14.77 -16.98 34.03
CA ALA A 639 15.52 -17.37 35.21
C ALA A 639 15.59 -16.23 36.26
N ASP A 640 15.79 -14.99 35.83
CA ASP A 640 15.85 -13.80 36.72
C ASP A 640 14.53 -13.59 37.49
N TYR A 641 13.39 -13.91 36.88
CA TYR A 641 12.07 -13.86 37.52
C TYR A 641 11.69 -15.14 38.28
N GLY A 642 12.57 -16.14 38.31
CA GLY A 642 12.34 -17.42 38.99
C GLY A 642 11.33 -18.32 38.30
N LEU A 643 11.07 -18.11 37.01
CA LEU A 643 10.18 -18.96 36.21
C LEU A 643 10.94 -20.13 35.57
N PRO A 644 10.23 -21.20 35.14
CA PRO A 644 10.81 -22.25 34.31
C PRO A 644 11.49 -21.68 33.07
N SER A 645 12.78 -21.96 32.88
CA SER A 645 13.66 -21.24 31.95
C SER A 645 14.31 -22.12 30.86
N SER A 646 13.69 -23.25 30.49
CA SER A 646 14.19 -24.04 29.35
C SER A 646 13.86 -23.35 28.01
N GLY A 647 14.59 -23.69 26.94
CA GLY A 647 14.32 -23.17 25.59
C GLY A 647 12.86 -23.38 25.13
N LYS A 648 12.24 -24.50 25.52
CA LYS A 648 10.80 -24.74 25.29
C LYS A 648 9.89 -23.67 25.91
N HIS A 649 10.22 -23.20 27.12
CA HIS A 649 9.45 -22.13 27.78
C HIS A 649 9.63 -20.80 27.06
N ALA A 650 10.87 -20.47 26.66
CA ALA A 650 11.17 -19.26 25.90
C ALA A 650 10.40 -19.22 24.57
N LEU A 651 10.39 -20.33 23.81
CA LEU A 651 9.63 -20.44 22.57
C LEU A 651 8.12 -20.27 22.77
N VAL A 652 7.57 -20.87 23.83
CA VAL A 652 6.14 -20.71 24.15
C VAL A 652 5.79 -19.27 24.49
N MET A 653 6.63 -18.59 25.28
CA MET A 653 6.47 -17.17 25.62
C MET A 653 6.55 -16.28 24.36
N LEU A 654 7.49 -16.58 23.46
CA LEU A 654 7.61 -15.89 22.18
C LEU A 654 6.36 -16.09 21.32
N ASP A 655 5.77 -17.28 21.31
CA ASP A 655 4.50 -17.53 20.60
C ASP A 655 3.32 -16.77 21.19
N GLN A 656 3.31 -16.53 22.51
CA GLN A 656 2.29 -15.67 23.12
C GLN A 656 2.39 -14.26 22.57
N LEU A 657 3.61 -13.71 22.55
CA LEU A 657 3.88 -12.39 22.00
C LEU A 657 3.52 -12.30 20.52
N ARG A 658 3.95 -13.29 19.72
CA ARG A 658 3.60 -13.36 18.29
C ARG A 658 2.09 -13.45 18.09
N SER A 659 1.35 -14.19 18.91
CA SER A 659 -0.12 -14.23 18.76
C SER A 659 -0.79 -12.87 18.97
N LEU A 660 -0.21 -11.99 19.80
CA LEU A 660 -0.67 -10.61 19.99
C LEU A 660 -0.16 -9.67 18.89
N SER A 661 1.17 -9.55 18.74
CA SER A 661 1.85 -8.78 17.70
C SER A 661 3.34 -9.12 17.65
N GLY A 662 3.88 -9.36 16.45
CA GLY A 662 5.31 -9.60 16.28
C GLY A 662 6.20 -8.40 16.67
N ARG A 663 5.66 -7.16 16.69
CA ARG A 663 6.37 -5.97 17.20
C ARG A 663 6.76 -6.11 18.68
N LEU A 664 5.92 -6.78 19.47
CA LEU A 664 6.16 -6.97 20.90
C LEU A 664 7.33 -7.92 21.16
N ALA A 665 7.52 -8.90 20.29
CA ALA A 665 8.68 -9.79 20.35
C ALA A 665 9.99 -9.00 20.12
N LEU A 666 10.00 -8.05 19.19
CA LEU A 666 11.17 -7.19 18.95
C LEU A 666 11.49 -6.23 20.12
N LYS A 667 10.54 -5.94 21.03
CA LYS A 667 10.83 -5.18 22.26
C LYS A 667 11.80 -5.93 23.19
N LEU A 668 11.93 -7.25 23.04
CA LEU A 668 12.88 -8.04 23.83
C LEU A 668 14.34 -7.68 23.55
N LEU A 669 14.62 -7.12 22.37
CA LEU A 669 15.94 -6.62 21.96
C LEU A 669 16.27 -5.24 22.54
N SER A 670 15.35 -4.61 23.26
CA SER A 670 15.48 -3.24 23.76
C SER A 670 15.94 -3.18 25.23
N SER A 671 15.57 -2.11 25.95
CA SER A 671 15.96 -1.89 27.35
C SER A 671 15.42 -2.97 28.31
N PRO A 672 16.04 -3.16 29.49
CA PRO A 672 15.56 -4.10 30.50
C PRO A 672 14.11 -3.90 30.93
N THR A 673 13.63 -2.65 30.97
CA THR A 673 12.23 -2.31 31.26
C THR A 673 11.28 -2.84 30.19
N GLN A 674 11.62 -2.68 28.90
CA GLN A 674 10.81 -3.19 27.79
C GLN A 674 10.79 -4.73 27.74
N ARG A 675 11.87 -5.39 28.19
CA ARG A 675 11.89 -6.85 28.35
C ARG A 675 10.89 -7.34 29.40
N ALA A 676 10.81 -6.65 30.54
CA ALA A 676 9.84 -6.96 31.59
C ALA A 676 8.39 -6.72 31.12
N GLU A 677 8.13 -5.63 30.39
CA GLU A 677 6.82 -5.35 29.77
C GLU A 677 6.40 -6.45 28.79
N ALA A 678 7.29 -6.86 27.88
CA ALA A 678 7.01 -7.94 26.94
C ALA A 678 6.72 -9.26 27.65
N MET A 679 7.47 -9.59 28.71
CA MET A 679 7.16 -10.77 29.53
C MET A 679 5.77 -10.65 30.19
N GLY A 680 5.42 -9.50 30.74
CA GLY A 680 4.09 -9.23 31.28
C GLY A 680 2.97 -9.47 30.25
N LEU A 681 3.15 -8.98 29.03
CA LEU A 681 2.21 -9.18 27.91
C LEU A 681 2.05 -10.66 27.51
N ALA A 682 3.14 -11.43 27.52
CA ALA A 682 3.07 -12.86 27.26
C ALA A 682 2.26 -13.60 28.35
N LEU A 683 2.48 -13.24 29.62
CA LEU A 683 1.75 -13.79 30.75
C LEU A 683 0.28 -13.38 30.76
N SER A 684 -0.04 -12.11 30.42
CA SER A 684 -1.41 -11.63 30.34
C SER A 684 -2.19 -12.35 29.25
N ARG A 685 -1.57 -12.64 28.11
CA ARG A 685 -2.15 -13.49 27.07
C ARG A 685 -2.55 -14.85 27.64
N LEU A 686 -1.63 -15.56 28.31
CA LEU A 686 -1.92 -16.88 28.91
C LEU A 686 -3.06 -16.82 29.93
N PHE A 687 -3.03 -15.80 30.80
CA PHE A 687 -4.05 -15.61 31.82
C PHE A 687 -5.42 -15.29 31.21
N LEU A 688 -5.52 -14.33 30.29
CA LEU A 688 -6.78 -13.93 29.64
C LEU A 688 -7.37 -15.07 28.81
N GLU A 689 -6.52 -15.89 28.18
CA GLU A 689 -6.98 -17.10 27.49
C GLU A 689 -7.56 -18.12 28.48
N HIS A 690 -6.93 -18.34 29.64
CA HIS A 690 -7.49 -19.19 30.71
C HIS A 690 -8.87 -18.67 31.19
N GLN A 691 -9.06 -17.36 31.21
CA GLN A 691 -10.36 -16.73 31.52
C GLN A 691 -11.40 -16.90 30.38
N GLY A 692 -10.99 -17.28 29.17
CA GLY A 692 -11.87 -17.44 28.01
C GLY A 692 -12.21 -16.11 27.31
N VAL A 693 -11.40 -15.07 27.51
CA VAL A 693 -11.65 -13.70 27.02
C VAL A 693 -11.69 -13.63 25.49
N PHE A 694 -10.76 -14.31 24.82
CA PHE A 694 -10.57 -14.19 23.37
C PHE A 694 -11.62 -14.92 22.54
N LEU A 695 -12.45 -15.77 23.17
CA LEU A 695 -13.51 -16.51 22.46
C LEU A 695 -14.47 -15.58 21.71
N ASN A 696 -14.70 -14.38 22.25
CA ASN A 696 -15.69 -13.44 21.74
C ASN A 696 -15.20 -12.00 21.66
N GLN A 697 -13.90 -11.76 21.84
CA GLN A 697 -13.35 -10.41 21.90
C GLN A 697 -12.09 -10.29 21.05
N ILE A 698 -12.00 -9.18 20.31
CA ILE A 698 -10.82 -8.83 19.51
C ILE A 698 -9.77 -8.24 20.44
N VAL A 699 -8.55 -8.76 20.42
CA VAL A 699 -7.44 -8.23 21.22
C VAL A 699 -6.55 -7.31 20.38
N VAL A 700 -6.32 -6.10 20.89
CA VAL A 700 -5.46 -5.09 20.25
C VAL A 700 -4.35 -4.70 21.23
N PRO A 701 -3.07 -5.00 20.93
CA PRO A 701 -1.94 -4.48 21.69
C PRO A 701 -1.70 -3.01 21.33
N LEU A 702 -2.10 -2.09 22.20
CA LEU A 702 -2.04 -0.65 21.95
C LEU A 702 -0.61 -0.13 21.80
N ASP A 703 0.33 -0.82 22.42
CA ASP A 703 1.77 -0.62 22.26
C ASP A 703 2.27 -0.70 20.80
N ALA A 704 1.56 -1.46 19.95
CA ALA A 704 1.91 -1.60 18.55
C ALA A 704 1.44 -0.41 17.70
N HIS A 705 0.62 0.49 18.24
CA HIS A 705 -0.06 1.56 17.50
C HIS A 705 0.34 2.96 17.98
N LEU A 706 1.61 3.31 17.72
CA LEU A 706 2.14 4.63 18.08
C LEU A 706 1.47 5.75 17.28
N GLU A 707 0.97 5.44 16.09
CA GLU A 707 0.26 6.33 15.19
C GLU A 707 -0.99 6.97 15.81
N LEU A 708 -1.68 6.25 16.71
CA LEU A 708 -2.83 6.79 17.47
C LEU A 708 -2.42 7.95 18.39
N TYR A 709 -1.16 7.97 18.84
CA TYR A 709 -0.64 9.00 19.74
C TYR A 709 0.11 10.10 18.99
N SER A 710 0.73 9.79 17.85
CA SER A 710 1.49 10.77 17.06
C SER A 710 0.60 11.83 16.42
N ALA A 711 -0.60 11.46 15.97
CA ALA A 711 -1.56 12.42 15.40
C ALA A 711 -1.95 13.50 16.40
N LEU A 712 -2.21 13.12 17.65
CA LEU A 712 -2.48 14.05 18.75
C LEU A 712 -1.28 14.95 19.05
N ARG A 713 -0.07 14.38 19.01
CA ARG A 713 1.16 15.13 19.26
C ARG A 713 1.45 16.16 18.16
N GLN A 714 1.26 15.80 16.89
CA GLN A 714 1.42 16.71 15.76
C GLN A 714 0.39 17.83 15.79
N ASN A 715 -0.88 17.50 16.07
CA ASN A 715 -1.93 18.51 16.23
C ASN A 715 -1.61 19.47 17.40
N ALA A 716 -1.16 18.93 18.54
CA ALA A 716 -0.72 19.74 19.67
C ALA A 716 0.44 20.66 19.27
N MET A 717 1.47 20.16 18.57
CA MET A 717 2.59 20.98 18.09
C MET A 717 2.17 22.09 17.11
N GLU A 718 1.28 21.81 16.14
CA GLU A 718 0.74 22.84 15.23
C GLU A 718 -0.12 23.88 15.97
N LEU A 719 -0.72 23.50 17.10
CA LEU A 719 -1.49 24.38 17.99
C LEU A 719 -0.63 25.07 19.07
N GLY A 720 0.64 24.66 19.24
CA GLY A 720 1.59 25.22 20.21
C GLY A 720 1.66 24.54 21.58
N ASP A 721 1.08 23.35 21.74
CA ASP A 721 1.02 22.58 22.99
C ASP A 721 2.10 21.46 23.04
N GLU A 722 2.80 21.32 24.18
CA GLU A 722 3.70 20.20 24.45
C GLU A 722 2.99 19.09 25.25
N VAL A 723 2.90 17.87 24.70
CA VAL A 723 2.27 16.72 25.39
C VAL A 723 3.13 15.45 25.29
N SER A 724 3.25 14.74 26.43
CA SER A 724 3.81 13.39 26.52
C SER A 724 2.73 12.39 26.93
N PHE A 725 2.51 11.33 26.15
CA PHE A 725 1.50 10.31 26.43
C PHE A 725 2.13 9.05 27.02
N ARG A 726 1.57 8.53 28.11
CA ARG A 726 1.76 7.16 28.59
C ARG A 726 0.54 6.34 28.17
N ARG A 727 0.74 5.04 27.93
CA ARG A 727 -0.29 4.17 27.33
C ARG A 727 -0.48 2.89 28.13
N THR A 728 -1.68 2.36 27.98
CA THR A 728 -2.07 1.02 28.40
C THR A 728 -1.56 -0.06 27.46
N ASP A 729 -1.34 -1.25 27.99
CA ASP A 729 -0.84 -2.40 27.24
C ASP A 729 -1.85 -2.99 26.22
N LEU A 730 -3.05 -3.36 26.67
CA LEU A 730 -4.04 -4.10 25.87
C LEU A 730 -5.42 -3.42 25.86
N ALA A 731 -6.11 -3.50 24.72
CA ALA A 731 -7.52 -3.21 24.58
C ALA A 731 -8.27 -4.44 24.03
N LEU A 732 -9.38 -4.81 24.66
CA LEU A 732 -10.25 -5.90 24.23
C LEU A 732 -11.58 -5.33 23.72
N PHE A 733 -11.96 -5.66 22.49
CA PHE A 733 -13.16 -5.14 21.86
C PHE A 733 -14.23 -6.22 21.74
N ASP A 734 -15.44 -5.90 22.20
CA ASP A 734 -16.67 -6.65 22.00
C ASP A 734 -17.63 -5.78 21.19
N LEU A 735 -18.06 -6.28 20.04
CA LEU A 735 -18.85 -5.53 19.07
C LEU A 735 -20.28 -6.07 19.04
N ASP A 736 -21.24 -5.23 19.40
CA ASP A 736 -22.67 -5.55 19.46
C ASP A 736 -23.44 -4.85 18.34
N PRO A 737 -23.76 -5.53 17.23
CA PRO A 737 -24.58 -4.97 16.16
C PRO A 737 -25.98 -4.58 16.60
N ASN A 738 -26.63 -5.41 17.42
CA ASN A 738 -28.01 -5.21 17.84
C ASN A 738 -28.14 -3.97 18.74
N GLY A 739 -27.19 -3.79 19.66
CA GLY A 739 -27.12 -2.62 20.54
C GLY A 739 -26.42 -1.41 19.94
N ARG A 740 -25.81 -1.52 18.75
CA ARG A 740 -24.85 -0.56 18.17
C ARG A 740 -23.82 -0.08 19.19
N MET A 741 -23.22 -1.03 19.92
CA MET A 741 -22.32 -0.76 21.03
C MET A 741 -20.95 -1.41 20.82
N ILE A 742 -19.91 -0.61 20.95
CA ILE A 742 -18.52 -1.05 21.04
C ILE A 742 -18.11 -0.97 22.50
N THR A 743 -17.81 -2.12 23.12
CA THR A 743 -17.21 -2.13 24.47
C THR A 743 -15.71 -2.34 24.36
N CYS A 744 -14.94 -1.30 24.70
CA CYS A 744 -13.48 -1.33 24.79
C CYS A 744 -13.04 -1.58 26.24
N ARG A 745 -12.46 -2.74 26.51
CA ARG A 745 -11.99 -3.11 27.85
C ARG A 745 -10.48 -2.90 27.93
N LEU A 746 -10.07 -1.89 28.68
CA LEU A 746 -8.66 -1.52 28.86
C LEU A 746 -8.03 -2.37 29.94
N VAL A 747 -6.92 -3.03 29.61
CA VAL A 747 -6.20 -3.95 30.50
C VAL A 747 -4.75 -3.53 30.59
N GLU A 748 -4.35 -3.03 31.76
CA GLU A 748 -2.96 -2.70 32.07
C GLU A 748 -2.25 -3.89 32.73
N VAL A 749 -0.99 -4.15 32.36
CA VAL A 749 -0.23 -5.30 32.84
C VAL A 749 1.05 -4.85 33.52
N LYS A 750 1.29 -5.30 34.75
CA LYS A 750 2.53 -4.99 35.48
C LYS A 750 3.18 -6.24 36.05
N CYS A 751 4.48 -6.38 35.80
CA CYS A 751 5.34 -7.33 36.49
C CYS A 751 5.89 -6.69 37.77
N TYR A 752 5.43 -7.16 38.93
CA TYR A 752 5.79 -6.61 40.21
C TYR A 752 6.77 -7.52 40.95
N SER A 753 7.92 -6.96 41.33
CA SER A 753 8.99 -7.67 42.04
C SER A 753 9.49 -6.93 43.28
N GLN A 754 8.85 -5.84 43.71
CA GLN A 754 9.28 -5.04 44.88
C GLN A 754 8.71 -5.62 46.20
N LEU A 755 9.49 -5.49 47.29
CA LEU A 755 9.18 -6.06 48.61
C LEU A 755 8.19 -5.17 49.38
N GLY A 756 7.00 -5.71 49.69
CA GLY A 756 6.24 -5.41 50.92
C GLY A 756 5.90 -3.97 51.30
N ASP A 757 6.22 -2.98 50.47
CA ASP A 757 5.93 -1.57 50.74
C ASP A 757 4.55 -1.22 50.21
N VAL A 758 3.60 -1.02 51.13
CA VAL A 758 2.24 -0.58 50.82
C VAL A 758 2.27 0.74 50.03
N ALA A 759 3.24 1.63 50.31
CA ALA A 759 3.38 2.88 49.59
C ALA A 759 3.79 2.66 48.13
N ALA A 760 4.69 1.70 47.85
CA ALA A 760 5.11 1.37 46.49
C ALA A 760 3.97 0.76 45.66
N TYR A 761 3.10 -0.05 46.29
CA TYR A 761 1.93 -0.61 45.61
C TYR A 761 0.86 0.45 45.31
N GLU A 762 0.62 1.39 46.22
CA GLU A 762 -0.29 2.52 45.98
C GLU A 762 0.24 3.48 44.89
N GLN A 763 1.56 3.70 44.84
CA GLN A 763 2.19 4.43 43.73
C GLN A 763 2.02 3.70 42.39
N LEU A 764 2.13 2.36 42.38
CA LEU A 764 1.88 1.55 41.19
C LEU A 764 0.44 1.69 40.72
N LYS A 765 -0.55 1.61 41.61
CA LYS A 765 -1.97 1.83 41.29
C LYS A 765 -2.20 3.21 40.68
N THR A 766 -1.61 4.25 41.27
CA THR A 766 -1.70 5.62 40.74
C THR A 766 -1.15 5.70 39.30
N SER A 767 0.01 5.11 39.05
CA SER A 767 0.60 5.07 37.71
C SER A 767 -0.27 4.30 36.70
N ILE A 768 -0.87 3.17 37.11
CA ILE A 768 -1.77 2.38 36.27
C ILE A 768 -3.03 3.20 35.92
N ALA A 769 -3.62 3.89 36.91
CA ALA A 769 -4.80 4.71 36.70
C ALA A 769 -4.53 5.86 35.72
N GLU A 770 -3.37 6.52 35.82
CA GLU A 770 -2.95 7.54 34.85
C GLU A 770 -2.82 6.98 33.43
N GLN A 771 -2.19 5.81 33.26
CA GLN A 771 -2.01 5.18 31.95
C GLN A 771 -3.33 4.80 31.30
N ILE A 772 -4.23 4.17 32.05
CA ILE A 772 -5.58 3.80 31.57
C ILE A 772 -6.39 5.05 31.21
N SER A 773 -6.36 6.08 32.05
CA SER A 773 -7.10 7.33 31.78
C SER A 773 -6.59 8.02 30.51
N GLN A 774 -5.27 8.07 30.30
CA GLN A 774 -4.68 8.65 29.09
C GLN A 774 -5.05 7.87 27.83
N THR A 775 -4.95 6.53 27.86
CA THR A 775 -5.37 5.69 26.72
C THR A 775 -6.85 5.85 26.42
N GLU A 776 -7.71 5.87 27.43
CA GLU A 776 -9.15 6.10 27.25
C GLU A 776 -9.41 7.44 26.57
N GLN A 777 -8.74 8.51 27.02
CA GLN A 777 -8.86 9.83 26.40
C GLN A 777 -8.43 9.83 24.92
N VAL A 778 -7.37 9.11 24.57
CA VAL A 778 -6.88 8.98 23.18
C VAL A 778 -7.88 8.20 22.33
N LEU A 779 -8.34 7.04 22.79
CA LEU A 779 -9.31 6.24 22.05
C LEU A 779 -10.65 6.95 21.90
N SER A 780 -11.14 7.62 22.95
CA SER A 780 -12.34 8.45 22.85
C SER A 780 -12.16 9.63 21.89
N TYR A 781 -10.99 10.25 21.82
CA TYR A 781 -10.73 11.36 20.89
C TYR A 781 -10.87 10.91 19.43
N HIS A 782 -10.37 9.72 19.12
CA HIS A 782 -10.47 9.16 17.76
C HIS A 782 -11.85 8.57 17.47
N PHE A 783 -12.42 7.81 18.40
CA PHE A 783 -13.49 6.85 18.10
C PHE A 783 -14.78 7.04 18.90
N ASP A 784 -14.89 8.01 19.82
CA ASP A 784 -16.17 8.26 20.51
C ASP A 784 -16.96 9.37 19.79
N PRO A 785 -18.06 9.05 19.07
CA PRO A 785 -18.89 10.04 18.39
C PRO A 785 -19.68 10.93 19.36
N HIS A 786 -19.75 10.55 20.64
CA HIS A 786 -20.51 11.25 21.68
C HIS A 786 -19.62 11.96 22.70
N ARG A 787 -18.30 12.05 22.44
CA ARG A 787 -17.35 12.76 23.31
C ARG A 787 -17.72 14.24 23.52
N LYS A 788 -18.25 14.88 22.48
CA LYS A 788 -18.65 16.29 22.44
C LYS A 788 -20.07 16.42 21.92
N ALA A 789 -20.66 17.60 22.08
CA ALA A 789 -22.01 17.88 21.58
C ALA A 789 -22.09 17.89 20.05
N ILE A 790 -21.02 18.37 19.40
CA ILE A 790 -20.82 18.32 17.96
C ILE A 790 -19.65 17.36 17.73
N ASP A 791 -19.89 16.30 16.97
CA ASP A 791 -18.85 15.32 16.63
C ASP A 791 -17.85 15.91 15.62
N ARG A 792 -16.71 15.23 15.48
CA ARG A 792 -15.67 15.60 14.51
C ARG A 792 -16.17 15.43 13.06
N PRO A 793 -15.84 16.35 12.14
CA PRO A 793 -16.28 16.25 10.74
C PRO A 793 -15.74 15.01 10.01
N ASP A 794 -14.48 14.64 10.27
CA ASP A 794 -13.81 13.49 9.65
C ASP A 794 -14.18 12.13 10.29
N ARG A 795 -15.34 12.04 10.96
CA ARG A 795 -15.85 10.79 11.59
C ARG A 795 -15.86 9.60 10.62
N PRO A 796 -16.28 9.73 9.34
CA PRO A 796 -16.28 8.59 8.41
C PRO A 796 -14.91 7.96 8.19
N ILE A 797 -13.85 8.79 8.12
CA ILE A 797 -12.47 8.30 8.05
C ILE A 797 -12.09 7.60 9.36
N LYS A 798 -12.51 8.12 10.52
CA LYS A 798 -12.27 7.45 11.81
C LYS A 798 -13.03 6.14 11.98
N ASN A 799 -14.17 6.00 11.33
CA ASN A 799 -14.87 4.72 11.26
C ASN A 799 -14.09 3.74 10.38
N TYR A 800 -13.63 4.16 9.21
CA TYR A 800 -12.79 3.33 8.34
C TYR A 800 -11.47 2.89 9.02
N ASP A 801 -10.79 3.82 9.68
CA ASP A 801 -9.60 3.61 10.50
C ASP A 801 -9.85 2.51 11.56
N LEU A 802 -10.95 2.63 12.31
CA LEU A 802 -11.32 1.66 13.35
C LEU A 802 -11.70 0.31 12.75
N ALA A 803 -12.45 0.30 11.65
CA ALA A 803 -12.85 -0.92 10.95
C ALA A 803 -11.64 -1.70 10.44
N SER A 804 -10.67 -0.99 9.85
CA SER A 804 -9.42 -1.56 9.34
C SER A 804 -8.53 -2.10 10.47
N LEU A 805 -8.40 -1.34 11.57
CA LEU A 805 -7.65 -1.75 12.75
C LEU A 805 -8.24 -3.02 13.39
N LEU A 806 -9.55 -3.01 13.70
CA LEU A 806 -10.20 -4.14 14.35
C LEU A 806 -10.34 -5.34 13.41
N GLY A 807 -10.60 -5.11 12.13
CA GLY A 807 -10.66 -6.16 11.11
C GLY A 807 -9.34 -6.93 10.99
N PHE A 808 -8.21 -6.23 11.02
CA PHE A 808 -6.89 -6.85 11.01
C PHE A 808 -6.66 -7.79 12.21
N TYR A 809 -6.98 -7.33 13.43
CA TYR A 809 -6.81 -8.16 14.63
C TYR A 809 -7.86 -9.25 14.76
N LEU A 810 -9.05 -9.06 14.18
CA LEU A 810 -10.04 -10.12 14.05
C LEU A 810 -9.52 -11.24 13.16
N GLU A 811 -9.03 -10.92 11.96
CA GLU A 811 -8.47 -11.91 11.03
C GLU A 811 -7.24 -12.61 11.61
N ARG A 812 -6.39 -11.89 12.35
CA ARG A 812 -5.29 -12.49 13.11
C ARG A 812 -5.81 -13.45 14.18
N SER A 813 -6.82 -13.05 14.95
CA SER A 813 -7.40 -13.90 15.99
C SER A 813 -8.03 -15.17 15.42
N GLU A 814 -8.63 -15.09 14.23
CA GLU A 814 -9.12 -16.26 13.48
C GLU A 814 -7.95 -17.18 13.05
N ARG A 815 -6.87 -16.62 12.46
CA ARG A 815 -5.68 -17.41 12.06
C ARG A 815 -5.02 -18.16 13.22
N TYR A 816 -5.03 -17.57 14.42
CA TYR A 816 -4.48 -18.21 15.62
C TYR A 816 -5.49 -19.14 16.34
N GLY A 817 -6.76 -19.17 15.89
CA GLY A 817 -7.83 -19.96 16.50
C GLY A 817 -8.20 -19.48 17.90
N LEU A 818 -8.31 -18.16 18.09
CA LEU A 818 -8.62 -17.53 19.38
C LEU A 818 -10.11 -17.20 19.53
N VAL A 819 -10.72 -16.73 18.44
CA VAL A 819 -12.11 -16.27 18.39
C VAL A 819 -13.01 -17.35 17.81
N MET A 820 -14.24 -17.44 18.30
CA MET A 820 -15.26 -18.36 17.80
C MET A 820 -15.78 -17.90 16.43
N PRO A 821 -16.09 -18.81 15.49
CA PRO A 821 -16.57 -18.44 14.15
C PRO A 821 -17.79 -17.50 14.17
N ASP A 822 -18.80 -17.81 14.98
CA ASP A 822 -20.02 -16.99 15.08
C ASP A 822 -19.73 -15.57 15.60
N ALA A 823 -18.81 -15.44 16.57
CA ALA A 823 -18.39 -14.14 17.10
C ALA A 823 -17.56 -13.36 16.08
N ALA A 824 -16.75 -14.05 15.26
CA ALA A 824 -16.01 -13.42 14.18
C ALA A 824 -16.94 -12.92 13.07
N GLU A 825 -17.98 -13.68 12.74
CA GLU A 825 -18.99 -13.26 11.76
C GLU A 825 -19.81 -12.05 12.24
N GLU A 826 -20.27 -12.06 13.49
CA GLU A 826 -20.96 -10.92 14.14
C GLU A 826 -20.08 -9.66 14.10
N ALA A 827 -18.80 -9.79 14.50
CA ALA A 827 -17.84 -8.70 14.47
C ALA A 827 -17.60 -8.18 13.04
N ARG A 828 -17.43 -9.07 12.06
CA ARG A 828 -17.22 -8.70 10.66
C ARG A 828 -18.44 -7.98 10.08
N TYR A 829 -19.65 -8.38 10.46
CA TYR A 829 -20.89 -7.67 10.13
C TYR A 829 -20.87 -6.24 10.69
N PHE A 830 -20.56 -6.09 11.98
CA PHE A 830 -20.49 -4.77 12.62
C PHE A 830 -19.50 -3.83 11.91
N LEU A 831 -18.29 -4.33 11.64
CA LEU A 831 -17.21 -3.54 11.06
C LEU A 831 -17.52 -3.08 9.63
N ARG A 832 -18.22 -3.90 8.84
CA ARG A 832 -18.63 -3.55 7.47
C ARG A 832 -19.75 -2.49 7.41
N HIS A 833 -20.55 -2.40 8.46
CA HIS A 833 -21.66 -1.45 8.61
C HIS A 833 -21.36 -0.39 9.69
N LEU A 834 -20.06 -0.13 9.93
CA LEU A 834 -19.66 0.79 10.99
C LEU A 834 -20.01 2.23 10.63
N ASP A 835 -19.89 2.60 9.35
CA ASP A 835 -20.13 3.95 8.84
C ASP A 835 -21.62 4.26 8.63
N ASP A 836 -22.45 3.23 8.44
CA ASP A 836 -23.87 3.38 8.07
C ASP A 836 -24.71 4.08 9.15
N LEU A 837 -24.39 3.86 10.42
CA LEU A 837 -25.16 4.32 11.57
C LEU A 837 -24.24 4.77 12.71
N PRO A 838 -24.67 5.67 13.61
CA PRO A 838 -23.90 5.97 14.80
C PRO A 838 -23.79 4.75 15.73
N TYR A 839 -22.72 4.71 16.52
CA TYR A 839 -22.50 3.70 17.56
C TYR A 839 -22.16 4.38 18.89
N ARG A 840 -22.23 3.62 19.99
CA ARG A 840 -21.77 4.05 21.31
C ARG A 840 -20.48 3.35 21.69
N LEU A 841 -19.52 4.09 22.20
CA LEU A 841 -18.28 3.55 22.76
C LEU A 841 -18.37 3.52 24.29
N GLN A 842 -18.12 2.37 24.89
CA GLN A 842 -18.09 2.17 26.34
C GLN A 842 -16.74 1.61 26.78
N PHE A 843 -16.25 2.07 27.93
CA PHE A 843 -15.02 1.58 28.53
C PHE A 843 -15.25 0.77 29.79
N THR A 844 -14.47 -0.30 29.95
CA THR A 844 -14.23 -0.96 31.24
C THR A 844 -12.73 -0.98 31.53
N ARG A 845 -12.35 -1.04 32.82
CA ARG A 845 -10.96 -0.85 33.24
C ARG A 845 -10.50 -1.98 34.15
N SER A 846 -9.37 -2.59 33.83
CA SER A 846 -8.78 -3.66 34.62
C SER A 846 -7.27 -3.55 34.66
N ALA A 847 -6.67 -4.04 35.74
CA ALA A 847 -5.24 -4.12 35.92
C ALA A 847 -4.85 -5.54 36.34
N ILE A 848 -3.88 -6.13 35.65
CA ILE A 848 -3.33 -7.46 35.96
C ILE A 848 -1.91 -7.27 36.48
N VAL A 849 -1.70 -7.59 37.76
CA VAL A 849 -0.40 -7.46 38.44
C VAL A 849 0.15 -8.86 38.69
N PHE A 850 1.21 -9.22 37.95
CA PHE A 850 1.96 -10.45 38.15
C PHE A 850 2.99 -10.25 39.26
N ASP A 851 2.74 -10.84 40.43
CA ASP A 851 3.58 -10.70 41.62
C ASP A 851 4.46 -11.93 41.82
N PHE A 852 5.75 -11.78 41.50
CA PHE A 852 6.73 -12.86 41.55
C PHE A 852 7.20 -13.22 42.96
N ARG A 853 6.78 -12.47 43.99
CA ARG A 853 7.16 -12.69 45.39
C ARG A 853 6.01 -13.20 46.26
N LYS A 854 4.78 -13.16 45.75
CA LYS A 854 3.57 -13.65 46.42
C LYS A 854 3.16 -15.03 45.92
N VAL A 855 2.48 -15.80 46.77
CA VAL A 855 1.84 -17.08 46.43
C VAL A 855 0.32 -16.90 46.40
N GLY A 856 -0.35 -17.53 45.45
CA GLY A 856 -1.79 -17.49 45.24
C GLY A 856 -2.32 -16.17 44.69
N THR A 857 -3.63 -15.99 44.76
CA THR A 857 -4.34 -14.77 44.33
C THR A 857 -5.18 -14.22 45.48
N GLU A 858 -5.45 -12.92 45.47
CA GLU A 858 -6.44 -12.29 46.37
C GLU A 858 -7.78 -12.09 45.64
N THR A 859 -8.81 -11.72 46.40
CA THR A 859 -10.05 -11.20 45.81
C THR A 859 -9.75 -9.89 45.08
N PRO A 860 -10.29 -9.67 43.87
CA PRO A 860 -10.03 -8.45 43.12
C PRO A 860 -10.44 -7.21 43.91
N GLU A 861 -9.55 -6.22 43.97
CA GLU A 861 -9.84 -4.91 44.57
C GLU A 861 -10.44 -3.99 43.51
N VAL A 862 -11.36 -3.11 43.89
CA VAL A 862 -11.90 -2.07 43.01
C VAL A 862 -11.48 -0.72 43.57
N ASP A 863 -10.69 0.01 42.81
CA ASP A 863 -10.22 1.34 43.18
C ASP A 863 -10.28 2.28 41.96
N HIS A 864 -10.80 3.50 42.16
CA HIS A 864 -11.08 4.48 41.10
C HIS A 864 -11.82 3.92 39.87
N GLY A 865 -12.65 2.89 40.06
CA GLY A 865 -13.39 2.22 38.98
C GLY A 865 -12.52 1.29 38.11
N ILE A 866 -11.35 0.88 38.61
CA ILE A 866 -10.44 -0.10 38.01
C ILE A 866 -10.44 -1.36 38.88
N GLU A 867 -10.59 -2.52 38.26
CA GLU A 867 -10.48 -3.81 38.94
C GLU A 867 -9.02 -4.32 38.92
N TYR A 868 -8.44 -4.58 40.10
CA TYR A 868 -7.06 -5.05 40.26
C TYR A 868 -6.99 -6.54 40.55
N TYR A 869 -6.28 -7.28 39.68
CA TYR A 869 -6.09 -8.72 39.75
C TYR A 869 -4.62 -9.04 40.03
N ARG A 870 -4.32 -9.51 41.24
CA ARG A 870 -2.94 -9.83 41.66
C ARG A 870 -2.68 -11.33 41.62
N ILE A 871 -1.83 -11.75 40.69
CA ILE A 871 -1.53 -13.16 40.40
C ILE A 871 -0.14 -13.53 40.94
N GLY A 872 -0.09 -14.47 41.89
CA GLY A 872 1.15 -14.94 42.51
C GLY A 872 1.98 -15.89 41.63
N ARG A 873 3.24 -16.06 42.02
CA ARG A 873 4.26 -16.82 41.27
C ARG A 873 3.86 -18.26 40.95
N ASP A 874 3.31 -18.99 41.91
CA ASP A 874 2.87 -20.39 41.74
C ASP A 874 1.79 -20.55 40.66
N LEU A 875 0.92 -19.54 40.51
CA LEU A 875 -0.09 -19.50 39.45
C LEU A 875 0.53 -19.17 38.10
N ILE A 876 1.54 -18.29 38.08
CA ILE A 876 2.31 -17.95 36.87
C ILE A 876 3.05 -19.20 36.36
N GLU A 877 3.73 -19.93 37.24
CA GLU A 877 4.43 -21.18 36.90
C GLU A 877 3.48 -22.21 36.28
N GLN A 878 2.28 -22.41 36.88
CA GLN A 878 1.26 -23.30 36.31
C GLN A 878 0.78 -22.87 34.92
N LEU A 879 0.59 -21.56 34.68
CA LEU A 879 0.18 -21.05 33.37
C LEU A 879 1.24 -21.32 32.30
N VAL A 880 2.52 -21.10 32.66
CA VAL A 880 3.66 -21.29 31.75
C VAL A 880 3.87 -22.78 31.45
N ASP A 881 3.83 -23.65 32.46
CA ASP A 881 3.98 -25.10 32.29
C ASP A 881 2.83 -25.71 31.48
N ALA A 882 1.58 -25.30 31.75
CA ALA A 882 0.42 -25.74 30.98
C ALA A 882 0.53 -25.38 29.48
N ALA A 883 1.18 -24.26 29.17
CA ALA A 883 1.41 -23.82 27.80
C ALA A 883 2.54 -24.60 27.09
N VAL A 884 3.49 -25.21 27.82
CA VAL A 884 4.55 -26.06 27.22
C VAL A 884 4.01 -27.40 26.75
N VAL A 885 3.14 -28.06 27.52
CA VAL A 885 2.53 -29.37 27.17
C VAL A 885 1.77 -29.32 25.83
N LYS A 886 1.29 -28.14 25.45
CA LYS A 886 0.67 -27.85 24.14
C LYS A 886 1.60 -28.10 22.95
N THR A 887 2.91 -27.83 23.12
CA THR A 887 3.93 -27.87 22.06
C THR A 887 4.12 -29.27 21.47
N GLU A 888 3.83 -30.31 22.24
CA GLU A 888 4.12 -31.70 21.86
C GLU A 888 2.96 -32.40 21.13
N SER A 889 1.76 -31.79 21.05
CA SER A 889 0.52 -32.50 20.69
C SER A 889 -0.26 -31.99 19.46
N LEU A 890 0.24 -31.04 18.66
CA LEU A 890 -0.50 -30.50 17.50
C LEU A 890 0.32 -30.55 16.20
N VAL A 891 0.10 -31.60 15.41
CA VAL A 891 0.43 -31.67 13.98
C VAL A 891 -0.77 -32.29 13.26
N THR A 892 -1.77 -31.47 12.93
CA THR A 892 -2.81 -31.89 11.99
C THR A 892 -3.21 -30.70 11.13
N PHE A 893 -2.79 -30.72 9.86
CA PHE A 893 -3.29 -29.84 8.83
C PHE A 893 -4.51 -30.52 8.20
N ALA A 894 -5.69 -30.14 8.65
CA ALA A 894 -6.91 -30.37 7.89
C ALA A 894 -7.71 -29.05 7.90
N PRO A 895 -8.30 -28.62 6.78
CA PRO A 895 -9.25 -27.51 6.80
C PRO A 895 -10.46 -27.95 7.62
N ALA A 896 -10.46 -27.59 8.91
CA ALA A 896 -11.54 -27.91 9.83
C ALA A 896 -12.80 -27.13 9.42
N THR A 897 -13.95 -27.79 9.43
CA THR A 897 -15.23 -27.12 9.22
C THR A 897 -15.57 -26.28 10.47
N GLY A 898 -16.39 -25.23 10.34
CA GLY A 898 -16.82 -24.38 11.47
C GLY A 898 -17.19 -25.11 12.78
N PRO A 899 -17.95 -26.23 12.76
CA PRO A 899 -18.25 -27.01 13.96
C PRO A 899 -17.04 -27.77 14.55
N ASP A 900 -16.03 -28.10 13.75
CA ASP A 900 -14.81 -28.75 14.22
C ASP A 900 -13.88 -27.74 14.91
N VAL A 901 -13.72 -26.54 14.32
CA VAL A 901 -12.97 -25.41 14.92
C VAL A 901 -13.55 -25.02 16.28
N THR A 902 -14.88 -24.91 16.36
CA THR A 902 -15.59 -24.61 17.61
C THR A 902 -15.29 -25.64 18.71
N LYS A 903 -15.29 -26.93 18.37
CA LYS A 903 -14.96 -28.01 19.32
C LYS A 903 -13.50 -27.93 19.73
N GLU A 904 -12.58 -27.70 18.81
CA GLU A 904 -11.15 -27.60 19.10
C GLU A 904 -10.83 -26.45 20.05
N ILE A 905 -11.35 -25.24 19.78
CA ILE A 905 -11.12 -24.05 20.64
C ILE A 905 -11.65 -24.29 22.05
N THR A 906 -12.88 -24.81 22.18
CA THR A 906 -13.51 -25.06 23.49
C THR A 906 -12.85 -26.20 24.26
N GLN A 907 -12.47 -27.30 23.59
CA GLN A 907 -11.73 -28.39 24.21
C GLN A 907 -10.34 -27.95 24.67
N GLU A 908 -9.65 -27.13 23.89
CA GLU A 908 -8.35 -26.56 24.25
C GLU A 908 -8.44 -25.70 25.51
N LEU A 909 -9.45 -24.84 25.62
CA LEU A 909 -9.69 -24.05 26.82
C LEU A 909 -9.93 -24.92 28.05
N VAL A 910 -10.78 -25.94 27.93
CA VAL A 910 -11.09 -26.89 29.02
C VAL A 910 -9.83 -27.65 29.44
N ARG A 911 -9.03 -28.11 28.47
CA ARG A 911 -7.77 -28.81 28.71
C ARG A 911 -6.79 -27.91 29.47
N ARG A 912 -6.60 -26.65 29.07
CA ARG A 912 -5.70 -25.73 29.79
C ARG A 912 -6.12 -25.48 31.22
N ARG A 913 -7.42 -25.31 31.46
CA ARG A 913 -7.96 -25.18 32.82
C ARG A 913 -7.67 -26.42 33.67
N SER A 914 -7.68 -27.60 33.07
CA SER A 914 -7.32 -28.85 33.76
C SER A 914 -5.83 -28.96 34.10
N LEU A 915 -4.95 -28.35 33.30
CA LEU A 915 -3.50 -28.36 33.51
C LEU A 915 -3.03 -27.25 34.48
N ALA A 916 -3.81 -26.19 34.66
CA ALA A 916 -3.55 -25.11 35.61
C ALA A 916 -4.70 -24.95 36.63
N PRO A 917 -5.03 -25.98 37.43
CA PRO A 917 -6.21 -25.97 38.30
C PRO A 917 -6.11 -24.97 39.47
N GLY A 918 -4.91 -24.51 39.82
CA GLY A 918 -4.72 -23.48 40.84
C GLY A 918 -5.16 -22.08 40.40
N VAL A 919 -5.28 -21.84 39.10
CA VAL A 919 -5.60 -20.51 38.55
C VAL A 919 -7.12 -20.29 38.55
N PRO A 920 -7.64 -19.27 39.26
CA PRO A 920 -9.07 -19.01 39.36
C PRO A 920 -9.70 -18.58 38.03
N THR A 921 -11.01 -18.80 37.88
CA THR A 921 -11.82 -18.30 36.75
C THR A 921 -12.79 -17.22 37.20
N PHE A 922 -12.71 -16.02 36.62
CA PHE A 922 -13.49 -14.84 36.99
C PHE A 922 -14.62 -14.56 35.99
N GLY A 923 -15.75 -15.25 36.11
CA GLY A 923 -16.87 -15.12 35.15
C GLY A 923 -17.61 -13.77 35.14
N LYS A 924 -17.30 -12.85 36.06
CA LYS A 924 -17.91 -11.50 36.15
C LYS A 924 -16.90 -10.35 36.08
N ALA A 925 -15.65 -10.65 35.71
CA ALA A 925 -14.60 -9.63 35.62
C ALA A 925 -14.91 -8.59 34.54
N ALA A 926 -14.48 -7.35 34.76
CA ALA A 926 -14.66 -6.24 33.82
C ALA A 926 -14.02 -6.47 32.45
N PHE A 927 -13.02 -7.35 32.34
CA PHE A 927 -12.37 -7.77 31.10
C PHE A 927 -13.09 -8.92 30.35
N VAL A 928 -14.17 -9.49 30.90
CA VAL A 928 -14.95 -10.59 30.30
C VAL A 928 -16.20 -10.07 29.58
N SER A 929 -16.46 -10.56 28.38
CA SER A 929 -17.71 -10.29 27.64
C SER A 929 -18.88 -11.07 28.24
N LEU A 930 -20.06 -10.45 28.31
CA LEU A 930 -21.29 -11.16 28.68
C LEU A 930 -21.73 -12.09 27.54
N GLY A 931 -22.32 -13.22 27.89
CA GLY A 931 -22.92 -14.13 26.89
C GLY A 931 -24.18 -13.51 26.28
N ARG A 932 -24.25 -13.46 24.95
CA ARG A 932 -25.43 -13.10 24.17
C ARG A 932 -25.57 -13.99 22.94
N ASP A 933 -26.73 -13.94 22.29
CA ASP A 933 -26.92 -14.50 20.95
C ASP A 933 -26.12 -13.65 19.95
N ARG A 934 -25.33 -14.33 19.10
CA ARG A 934 -24.41 -13.71 18.14
C ARG A 934 -24.81 -13.98 16.70
N THR A 935 -25.99 -14.55 16.48
CA THR A 935 -26.50 -14.78 15.13
C THR A 935 -26.82 -13.45 14.44
N VAL A 936 -26.23 -13.24 13.26
CA VAL A 936 -26.48 -12.07 12.41
C VAL A 936 -27.06 -12.52 11.08
N SER A 937 -27.96 -11.72 10.53
CA SER A 937 -28.50 -11.92 9.18
C SER A 937 -27.82 -10.96 8.22
N TRP A 938 -27.08 -11.50 7.27
CA TRP A 938 -26.56 -10.73 6.12
C TRP A 938 -27.65 -10.44 5.08
N ASP A 939 -28.83 -11.06 5.20
CA ASP A 939 -29.99 -10.75 4.37
C ASP A 939 -30.64 -9.47 4.90
N GLY A 940 -30.14 -8.32 4.46
CA GLY A 940 -30.67 -7.00 4.77
C GLY A 940 -30.81 -6.16 3.50
N GLY A 941 -32.03 -6.08 2.97
CA GLY A 941 -32.41 -5.24 1.83
C GLY A 941 -32.38 -5.99 0.49
N ASP A 942 -33.41 -5.78 -0.34
CA ASP A 942 -33.54 -6.35 -1.68
C ASP A 942 -32.20 -6.31 -2.42
N ARG A 943 -31.59 -7.48 -2.67
CA ARG A 943 -30.67 -7.63 -3.80
C ARG A 943 -31.49 -7.29 -5.04
N GLN A 944 -31.57 -6.02 -5.39
CA GLN A 944 -32.23 -5.58 -6.61
C GLN A 944 -31.44 -6.19 -7.76
N PHE A 945 -31.96 -7.28 -8.30
CA PHE A 945 -31.59 -7.81 -9.60
C PHE A 945 -31.99 -6.79 -10.65
N TYR A 946 -31.20 -5.73 -10.78
CA TYR A 946 -31.50 -4.53 -11.57
C TYR A 946 -32.81 -3.85 -11.12
N PRO A 947 -32.85 -2.52 -10.95
CA PRO A 947 -34.15 -1.86 -10.94
C PRO A 947 -34.83 -2.18 -12.29
N LYS A 948 -36.00 -2.83 -12.26
CA LYS A 948 -36.93 -2.69 -13.39
C LYS A 948 -37.15 -1.19 -13.50
N GLY A 949 -36.70 -0.61 -14.62
CA GLY A 949 -36.62 0.82 -14.84
C GLY A 949 -37.70 1.58 -14.08
N VAL A 950 -37.28 2.40 -13.12
CA VAL A 950 -38.17 3.38 -12.54
C VAL A 950 -38.66 4.20 -13.72
N ASP A 951 -39.95 4.14 -13.98
CA ASP A 951 -40.62 4.94 -14.99
C ASP A 951 -40.50 6.42 -14.54
N ARG A 952 -39.34 7.03 -14.79
CA ARG A 952 -39.11 8.48 -14.64
C ARG A 952 -39.79 9.17 -15.82
N SER A 953 -41.10 8.98 -15.94
CA SER A 953 -41.94 9.76 -16.85
C SER A 953 -42.05 11.16 -16.28
N LEU A 954 -41.38 12.11 -16.94
CA LEU A 954 -41.55 13.55 -16.79
C LEU A 954 -43.04 13.90 -16.58
N VAL A 955 -43.35 14.57 -15.47
CA VAL A 955 -44.67 15.19 -15.25
C VAL A 955 -44.82 16.32 -16.26
N VAL A 956 -45.40 16.02 -17.42
CA VAL A 956 -45.95 17.01 -18.34
C VAL A 956 -47.45 17.08 -18.09
N ASP A 957 -47.84 18.15 -17.40
CA ASP A 957 -49.21 18.51 -17.09
C ASP A 957 -49.96 18.87 -18.40
N THR A 958 -50.79 17.97 -18.93
CA THR A 958 -51.81 18.33 -19.92
C THR A 958 -53.11 17.52 -19.72
N ARG A 959 -54.21 18.26 -19.69
CA ARG A 959 -55.58 17.81 -19.38
C ARG A 959 -56.20 16.91 -20.46
N SER A 960 -56.91 15.88 -19.97
CA SER A 960 -58.16 15.27 -20.48
C SER A 960 -58.22 14.65 -21.89
N THR A 961 -58.52 13.36 -21.99
CA THR A 961 -59.90 12.84 -22.15
C THR A 961 -59.94 11.31 -22.13
N SER A 962 -61.03 10.79 -21.58
CA SER A 962 -61.39 9.39 -21.31
C SER A 962 -61.80 8.58 -22.54
N VAL A 963 -61.45 7.28 -22.59
CA VAL A 963 -62.32 6.21 -23.13
C VAL A 963 -62.07 4.89 -22.36
N GLU A 964 -63.16 4.21 -22.03
CA GLU A 964 -63.31 2.98 -21.23
C GLU A 964 -62.88 1.68 -21.94
N SER A 965 -62.85 0.59 -21.14
CA SER A 965 -63.08 -0.86 -21.46
C SER A 965 -61.83 -1.76 -21.38
N ALA A 966 -61.83 -2.99 -20.88
CA ALA A 966 -62.73 -3.83 -20.08
C ALA A 966 -61.90 -5.05 -19.60
N LYS A 967 -62.34 -5.67 -18.49
CA LYS A 967 -61.78 -6.87 -17.85
C LYS A 967 -61.78 -8.12 -18.77
N ALA A 968 -60.78 -8.99 -18.60
CA ALA A 968 -60.97 -10.44 -18.68
C ALA A 968 -59.94 -11.20 -17.83
N VAL A 969 -60.44 -11.92 -16.84
CA VAL A 969 -59.74 -12.97 -16.07
C VAL A 969 -59.83 -14.25 -16.91
N HIS A 970 -58.74 -14.99 -17.09
CA HIS A 970 -58.79 -16.44 -17.32
C HIS A 970 -57.63 -17.16 -16.63
N ASP A 971 -58.04 -18.26 -16.02
CA ASP A 971 -57.38 -19.17 -15.11
C ASP A 971 -56.71 -20.32 -15.89
N VAL A 972 -56.19 -21.32 -15.17
CA VAL A 972 -55.85 -22.71 -15.59
C VAL A 972 -54.35 -22.94 -15.93
N PRO A 973 -53.70 -24.06 -15.55
CA PRO A 973 -53.61 -24.74 -14.24
C PRO A 973 -52.16 -25.21 -13.89
N GLN A 974 -51.88 -25.48 -12.61
CA GLN A 974 -50.73 -26.28 -12.17
C GLN A 974 -51.04 -27.78 -12.20
N LEU A 975 -50.04 -28.62 -12.52
CA LEU A 975 -49.87 -30.04 -12.10
C LEU A 975 -48.52 -30.60 -12.65
N PRO A 976 -47.93 -31.69 -12.10
CA PRO A 976 -46.83 -31.59 -11.13
C PRO A 976 -45.57 -32.42 -11.49
N LEU A 977 -44.61 -32.35 -10.55
CA LEU A 977 -43.34 -33.07 -10.40
C LEU A 977 -43.24 -34.50 -10.97
N GLY A 978 -42.10 -34.77 -11.62
CA GLY A 978 -41.50 -36.10 -11.74
C GLY A 978 -40.03 -36.08 -11.30
N LYS A 979 -39.73 -36.71 -10.16
CA LYS A 979 -38.36 -37.05 -9.73
C LYS A 979 -37.85 -38.23 -10.55
N VAL A 980 -36.66 -38.15 -11.13
CA VAL A 980 -35.88 -39.33 -11.54
C VAL A 980 -34.39 -39.10 -11.25
N SER A 981 -33.86 -39.96 -10.38
CA SER A 981 -32.43 -40.13 -10.07
C SER A 981 -31.59 -40.37 -11.32
N ARG A 982 -30.34 -39.88 -11.34
CA ARG A 982 -29.33 -40.34 -12.30
C ARG A 982 -28.19 -41.04 -11.57
N ASP A 983 -28.05 -42.30 -11.93
CA ASP A 983 -26.96 -43.20 -11.60
C ASP A 983 -25.61 -42.72 -12.13
N ARG A 984 -24.60 -43.15 -11.39
CA ARG A 984 -23.16 -43.11 -11.67
C ARG A 984 -22.85 -43.98 -12.90
N ALA A 985 -22.09 -43.44 -13.85
CA ALA A 985 -21.37 -44.24 -14.84
C ALA A 985 -20.00 -43.60 -15.11
N GLU A 986 -18.94 -44.36 -14.85
CA GLU A 986 -17.55 -44.11 -15.22
C GLU A 986 -17.38 -44.25 -16.74
N VAL A 987 -16.68 -43.30 -17.39
CA VAL A 987 -16.03 -43.54 -18.69
C VAL A 987 -14.70 -42.77 -18.78
N GLN A 988 -13.63 -43.56 -18.72
CA GLN A 988 -12.32 -43.53 -19.38
C GLN A 988 -11.73 -42.23 -19.98
N ALA A 989 -10.47 -41.98 -19.58
CA ALA A 989 -9.51 -41.08 -20.19
C ALA A 989 -8.97 -41.58 -21.55
N PRO A 990 -8.52 -40.70 -22.47
CA PRO A 990 -7.80 -41.11 -23.67
C PRO A 990 -6.29 -41.21 -23.45
N VAL A 991 -5.72 -42.21 -24.13
CA VAL A 991 -4.32 -42.64 -24.16
C VAL A 991 -3.54 -41.94 -25.27
N ALA A 992 -2.23 -41.78 -25.03
CA ALA A 992 -1.18 -41.23 -25.89
C ALA A 992 -0.85 -42.02 -27.16
N VAL A 993 -0.22 -41.34 -28.14
CA VAL A 993 0.56 -41.87 -29.28
C VAL A 993 1.71 -40.86 -29.53
N ALA A 994 2.95 -41.11 -29.11
CA ALA A 994 4.04 -41.92 -29.69
C ALA A 994 5.10 -41.04 -30.43
N SER A 995 6.31 -41.05 -29.88
CA SER A 995 7.58 -40.56 -30.45
C SER A 995 8.29 -41.69 -31.23
N PRO A 996 9.34 -41.36 -32.01
CA PRO A 996 10.44 -42.29 -32.22
C PRO A 996 11.82 -41.74 -31.79
N ASP A 997 12.65 -42.70 -31.40
CA ASP A 997 13.93 -42.67 -30.69
C ASP A 997 15.18 -42.13 -31.42
N SER A 998 16.20 -41.93 -30.57
CA SER A 998 17.64 -42.25 -30.71
C SER A 998 18.56 -41.01 -30.68
N SER A 999 19.70 -40.96 -29.97
CA SER A 999 20.47 -41.98 -29.26
C SER A 999 21.54 -41.35 -28.34
N ALA A 1000 21.84 -42.09 -27.26
CA ALA A 1000 23.14 -42.31 -26.60
C ALA A 1000 23.96 -41.14 -26.00
N GLU A 1001 23.96 -41.08 -24.67
CA GLU A 1001 25.13 -40.70 -23.85
C GLU A 1001 26.27 -41.74 -23.95
N PRO A 1002 27.47 -41.39 -23.46
CA PRO A 1002 28.15 -42.27 -22.54
C PRO A 1002 28.53 -41.60 -21.21
N VAL A 1003 28.41 -42.43 -20.17
CA VAL A 1003 28.71 -42.21 -18.75
C VAL A 1003 30.21 -42.50 -18.47
N ILE A 1004 30.80 -41.84 -17.46
CA ILE A 1004 31.52 -42.42 -16.29
C ILE A 1004 32.61 -41.47 -15.70
N SER A 1005 32.32 -41.07 -14.45
CA SER A 1005 33.15 -40.93 -13.22
C SER A 1005 34.55 -40.28 -13.15
N ALA A 1006 34.62 -39.30 -12.23
CA ALA A 1006 35.52 -39.15 -11.07
C ALA A 1006 37.05 -39.31 -11.21
N SER A 1007 37.81 -38.26 -10.87
CA SER A 1007 38.63 -38.14 -9.63
C SER A 1007 39.73 -37.06 -9.68
N GLN A 1008 39.95 -36.48 -8.51
CA GLN A 1008 41.02 -35.63 -7.94
C GLN A 1008 42.38 -35.36 -8.66
N SER A 1009 42.81 -34.10 -8.50
CA SER A 1009 44.16 -33.59 -8.09
C SER A 1009 45.25 -33.21 -9.12
N ALA A 1010 45.83 -32.03 -8.83
CA ALA A 1010 47.24 -31.61 -8.89
C ALA A 1010 47.91 -31.17 -10.22
N PHE A 1011 48.22 -29.86 -10.24
CA PHE A 1011 49.44 -29.14 -10.67
C PHE A 1011 50.38 -29.66 -11.79
N ASP A 1012 50.69 -28.68 -12.67
CA ASP A 1012 51.94 -28.38 -13.38
C ASP A 1012 52.31 -28.96 -14.77
N HIS A 1013 52.41 -28.01 -15.71
CA HIS A 1013 53.32 -27.81 -16.84
C HIS A 1013 53.72 -29.00 -17.75
N ALA A 1014 53.31 -28.95 -19.02
CA ALA A 1014 54.22 -28.87 -20.19
C ALA A 1014 53.48 -28.82 -21.56
N VAL A 1015 53.61 -27.67 -22.23
CA VAL A 1015 54.01 -27.44 -23.64
C VAL A 1015 53.35 -28.27 -24.77
N SER A 1016 52.61 -27.50 -25.60
CA SER A 1016 52.45 -27.57 -27.07
C SER A 1016 51.64 -28.72 -27.70
N LYS A 1017 50.43 -28.35 -28.14
CA LYS A 1017 49.97 -28.61 -29.52
C LYS A 1017 49.21 -27.40 -30.06
N SER A 1018 49.72 -26.90 -31.18
CA SER A 1018 49.27 -25.77 -31.98
C SER A 1018 47.79 -25.87 -32.39
N LEU A 1019 46.99 -24.89 -31.94
CA LEU A 1019 45.72 -24.53 -32.57
C LEU A 1019 45.99 -23.58 -33.77
N PRO A 1020 45.15 -23.59 -34.82
CA PRO A 1020 45.34 -22.76 -36.01
C PRO A 1020 45.20 -21.27 -35.65
N PRO A 1021 45.81 -20.34 -36.41
CA PRO A 1021 45.72 -18.92 -36.10
C PRO A 1021 44.26 -18.47 -36.26
N ALA A 1022 43.66 -18.04 -35.15
CA ALA A 1022 42.49 -17.17 -35.20
C ALA A 1022 42.89 -15.96 -36.06
N SER A 1023 42.03 -15.58 -37.01
CA SER A 1023 42.23 -14.41 -37.87
C SER A 1023 42.57 -13.19 -37.02
N THR A 1024 43.85 -12.82 -36.96
CA THR A 1024 44.29 -11.59 -36.31
C THR A 1024 43.68 -10.45 -37.07
N ALA A 1025 42.72 -9.75 -36.46
CA ALA A 1025 42.18 -8.54 -37.05
C ALA A 1025 43.33 -7.52 -37.06
N GLU A 1026 43.94 -7.30 -38.22
CA GLU A 1026 45.09 -6.41 -38.37
C GLU A 1026 44.70 -4.98 -38.00
N TYR A 1027 45.60 -4.30 -37.27
CA TYR A 1027 45.49 -2.89 -36.89
C TYR A 1027 46.68 -2.12 -37.43
N ASP A 1028 46.49 -0.83 -37.69
CA ASP A 1028 47.52 0.08 -38.19
C ASP A 1028 48.08 0.99 -37.10
N ILE A 1029 47.34 1.17 -36.00
CA ILE A 1029 47.68 2.04 -34.87
C ILE A 1029 47.29 1.30 -33.57
N MET A 1030 48.22 1.16 -32.63
CA MET A 1030 47.96 0.67 -31.27
C MET A 1030 47.95 1.85 -30.29
N LEU A 1031 46.92 1.94 -29.47
CA LEU A 1031 46.80 2.88 -28.36
C LEU A 1031 47.09 2.16 -27.04
N GLY A 1032 47.69 2.86 -26.08
CA GLY A 1032 48.07 2.33 -24.77
C GLY A 1032 49.52 1.83 -24.69
N THR A 1033 50.08 1.30 -25.78
CA THR A 1033 51.47 0.81 -25.81
C THR A 1033 52.11 0.90 -27.18
N THR A 1034 53.43 0.91 -27.23
CA THR A 1034 54.24 0.95 -28.47
C THR A 1034 54.69 -0.44 -28.94
N ILE A 1035 54.34 -1.50 -28.22
CA ILE A 1035 54.74 -2.89 -28.51
C ILE A 1035 53.50 -3.69 -28.90
N ALA A 1036 53.63 -4.66 -29.80
CA ALA A 1036 52.51 -5.56 -30.11
C ALA A 1036 52.12 -6.39 -28.89
N THR A 1037 50.83 -6.37 -28.52
CA THR A 1037 50.30 -7.13 -27.38
C THR A 1037 49.42 -8.28 -27.83
N PRO A 1038 49.36 -9.37 -27.04
CA PRO A 1038 48.60 -10.57 -27.40
C PRO A 1038 47.08 -10.37 -27.34
N GLN A 1039 46.59 -9.40 -26.56
CA GLN A 1039 45.17 -9.07 -26.44
C GLN A 1039 44.92 -7.58 -26.69
N TYR A 1040 44.10 -7.27 -27.69
CA TYR A 1040 43.74 -5.91 -28.07
C TYR A 1040 42.31 -5.85 -28.60
N GLY A 1041 41.65 -4.70 -28.44
CA GLY A 1041 40.32 -4.41 -28.99
C GLY A 1041 40.39 -3.40 -30.13
N LEU A 1042 39.70 -3.64 -31.26
CA LEU A 1042 39.60 -2.66 -32.34
C LEU A 1042 38.55 -1.58 -31.99
N LEU A 1043 38.97 -0.33 -31.93
CA LEU A 1043 38.11 0.81 -31.59
C LEU A 1043 37.37 1.37 -32.81
N GLY A 1044 37.98 1.31 -33.99
CA GLY A 1044 37.41 1.88 -35.22
C GLY A 1044 38.47 2.21 -36.26
N GLU A 1045 38.10 3.05 -37.23
CA GLU A 1045 38.97 3.46 -38.34
C GLU A 1045 39.04 4.99 -38.41
N VAL A 1046 40.25 5.54 -38.50
CA VAL A 1046 40.48 6.98 -38.68
C VAL A 1046 41.38 7.19 -39.88
N SER A 1047 40.90 7.96 -40.86
CA SER A 1047 41.63 8.27 -42.10
C SER A 1047 42.14 7.03 -42.86
N GLY A 1048 41.36 5.95 -42.90
CA GLY A 1048 41.73 4.72 -43.61
C GLY A 1048 42.55 3.73 -42.78
N ARG A 1049 42.83 4.02 -41.50
CA ARG A 1049 43.70 3.23 -40.63
C ARG A 1049 42.92 2.67 -39.44
N LYS A 1050 43.04 1.35 -39.22
CA LYS A 1050 42.41 0.66 -38.09
C LYS A 1050 43.15 0.96 -36.79
N VAL A 1051 42.40 1.40 -35.79
CA VAL A 1051 42.93 1.76 -34.47
C VAL A 1051 42.55 0.67 -33.47
N ALA A 1052 43.55 0.08 -32.82
CA ALA A 1052 43.42 -0.87 -31.73
C ALA A 1052 43.78 -0.21 -30.39
N LEU A 1053 43.20 -0.71 -29.31
CA LEU A 1053 43.56 -0.41 -27.92
C LEU A 1053 44.12 -1.67 -27.27
N ASP A 1054 45.27 -1.52 -26.63
CA ASP A 1054 45.87 -2.58 -25.82
C ASP A 1054 45.01 -2.87 -24.59
N LEU A 1055 44.72 -4.16 -24.37
CA LEU A 1055 43.97 -4.64 -23.20
C LEU A 1055 44.84 -5.46 -22.25
N ASN A 1056 46.12 -5.62 -22.56
CA ASN A 1056 47.05 -6.43 -21.78
C ASN A 1056 47.78 -5.62 -20.70
N GLN A 1057 47.51 -4.32 -20.58
CA GLN A 1057 48.07 -3.44 -19.55
C GLN A 1057 47.00 -2.49 -19.04
N THR A 1058 47.22 -1.91 -17.86
CA THR A 1058 46.33 -0.92 -17.28
C THR A 1058 46.52 0.44 -17.94
N HIS A 1059 45.46 0.98 -18.54
CA HIS A 1059 45.48 2.27 -19.25
C HIS A 1059 44.46 3.25 -18.65
N THR A 1060 44.88 4.50 -18.45
CA THR A 1060 43.98 5.61 -18.14
C THR A 1060 43.62 6.34 -19.44
N ILE A 1061 42.33 6.45 -19.75
CA ILE A 1061 41.85 7.08 -20.98
C ILE A 1061 41.11 8.37 -20.62
N SER A 1062 41.54 9.48 -21.24
CA SER A 1062 40.86 10.77 -21.19
C SER A 1062 40.36 11.12 -22.58
N LEU A 1063 39.03 11.19 -22.74
CA LEU A 1063 38.39 11.58 -23.99
C LEU A 1063 38.10 13.09 -23.96
N PHE A 1064 38.68 13.80 -24.92
CA PHE A 1064 38.45 15.24 -25.10
C PHE A 1064 37.54 15.47 -26.30
N GLY A 1065 36.36 16.05 -26.06
CA GLY A 1065 35.50 16.52 -27.14
C GLY A 1065 36.13 17.70 -27.90
N VAL A 1066 35.91 17.77 -29.21
CA VAL A 1066 36.37 18.91 -30.03
C VAL A 1066 35.52 20.14 -29.70
N GLN A 1067 36.18 21.28 -29.51
CA GLN A 1067 35.57 22.54 -29.09
C GLN A 1067 34.45 22.98 -30.06
N GLY A 1068 33.22 23.13 -29.54
CA GLY A 1068 32.03 23.58 -30.29
C GLY A 1068 30.91 22.54 -30.45
N GLY A 1069 31.14 21.28 -30.07
CA GLY A 1069 30.17 20.18 -30.23
C GLY A 1069 29.26 19.88 -29.03
N GLY A 1070 29.43 20.59 -27.90
CA GLY A 1070 28.64 20.42 -26.68
C GLY A 1070 28.54 18.97 -26.19
N LYS A 1071 29.51 18.49 -25.38
CA LYS A 1071 29.34 17.35 -24.46
C LYS A 1071 30.53 17.15 -23.50
N SER A 1072 30.17 16.46 -22.41
CA SER A 1072 30.81 16.03 -21.17
C SER A 1072 32.22 15.43 -21.24
N TYR A 1073 32.93 15.53 -20.11
CA TYR A 1073 34.19 14.85 -19.82
C TYR A 1073 33.90 13.44 -19.27
N THR A 1074 34.58 12.43 -19.78
CA THR A 1074 34.54 11.08 -19.18
C THR A 1074 35.98 10.61 -18.96
N LEU A 1075 36.31 10.33 -17.69
CA LEU A 1075 37.56 9.68 -17.30
C LEU A 1075 37.26 8.20 -17.07
N GLY A 1076 37.93 7.31 -17.81
CA GLY A 1076 37.77 5.87 -17.66
C GLY A 1076 39.10 5.17 -17.40
N LEU A 1077 39.08 4.09 -16.63
CA LEU A 1077 40.23 3.22 -16.41
C LEU A 1077 39.95 1.84 -17.01
N VAL A 1078 40.85 1.35 -17.86
CA VAL A 1078 40.86 -0.05 -18.30
C VAL A 1078 41.90 -0.77 -17.47
N ALA A 1079 41.48 -1.70 -16.61
CA ALA A 1079 42.38 -2.53 -15.81
C ALA A 1079 42.29 -3.99 -16.26
N GLU A 1080 43.45 -4.63 -16.43
CA GLU A 1080 43.55 -6.07 -16.58
C GLU A 1080 43.10 -6.73 -15.27
N MET A 1081 42.11 -7.62 -15.34
CA MET A 1081 41.65 -8.41 -14.21
C MET A 1081 42.54 -9.67 -14.15
N ALA A 1082 43.49 -9.69 -13.22
CA ALA A 1082 44.34 -10.86 -12.93
C ALA A 1082 43.62 -11.88 -12.05
#